data_AF-A0A1A2WPN5-F1
#
_entry.id   AF-A0A1A2WPN5-F1
#
_cell.length_a   1.000
_cell.length_b   1.000
_cell.length_c   1.000
_cell.angle_alpha   90.00
_cell.angle_beta   90.00
_cell.angle_gamma   90.00
#
_symmetry.space_group_name_H-M   'P 1'
#
loop_
_entity.id
_entity.type
_entity.pdbx_description
1 polymer ?
#
loop_
_entity_poly.entity_id
_entity_poly.type
_entity_poly.pdbx_seq_one_letter_code
_entity_poly.pdbx_strand_id
1 'polypeptide(L)'
;MSFVNAVPEFVAAAATDLAGIGSRLNAANVTAALPTTALLPAAEDEVSAAIAVLLSGHAEVYQAISAQTAAFHEQFVRALTGSAAQYAVTEAANASPLQAVEQQLLNAINAPFQTFTGRPLIGNGANGTPGTGAPGAPGGWLLGDGGAGGSGGPGTGQNGGAGGAAGLLGAGGAGGAGGSSSTGNAGAGGPGGAGGWLWGHAGAGGAGGFATGVTGNGGAGGAGGAGGLLGAGGIGGVGGASNTGVGGMGGAGGTGGLLGGSGGAGGAGGFGTGGAGAGGAGGHGGLIAGAGGAGGAGGLNGGAGGPGGNAGLLFGQGGAGGAGGASIGGAPGGHGGAGGNAGLLFSSGGAGGAGGFGEVANGGDGGAGGKAGLLGFGGIGGAGGDANLAGTGGTGGTGGRGGLLLGNGGAGGGGGQGPNGAGGSGGTGGNAVLIGDGGNAGVGGTGPAAGATGVGGIGGQLLGLDGFNAPAPTSPLHAAQQQVLNAVNAPFQTFTGRPLIGNGTPGAAGSGAHGGAGGWLLGDGGAGGSGATGTGNPGGAGGSAGLLGAGGTGGAGASTPGGTGGAGGAGGAGGWLSGTGGFGGAGGPSTQGAGGTGGAGGAGGIFGAGGTGGVGGGSTGGNGGAGGNGGTGGLLGALVGHGAGGAGGAGGFGIDAGGAGGKGGNAGLLGGSGGAGGDGGYGSNDAGGAGGAGGNAGLLFGGGGQGGNGGFTQGANLGAGGAGGHGGAGGGLFGFGGAGGAGGGSFATSGGAGGMGGNAAGLFGFGGAGGAGGTGTTNGGSGGGGGTSGLLLGDGGAGGSGGQGGTGSGGQGGAGGNAVVVGDGGNGGNGGTGPIAGNAGAGGNGGRLLGLNGLDGLP
;
A
#
# COMPACT_ATOMS: atom_id res chain seq x y z
N MET A 1 50.02 5.27 -18.02
CA MET A 1 48.94 4.35 -17.62
C MET A 1 47.63 5.06 -17.91
N SER A 2 46.87 4.64 -18.93
CA SER A 2 45.53 5.19 -19.17
C SER A 2 44.57 4.59 -18.15
N PHE A 3 43.80 5.41 -17.46
CA PHE A 3 42.72 4.93 -16.60
C PHE A 3 41.64 4.29 -17.48
N VAL A 4 41.36 3.01 -17.24
CA VAL A 4 40.19 2.34 -17.81
C VAL A 4 39.02 2.62 -16.86
N ASN A 5 37.98 3.29 -17.35
CA ASN A 5 36.73 3.50 -16.64
C ASN A 5 35.70 2.52 -17.22
N ALA A 6 35.30 1.53 -16.42
CA ALA A 6 34.22 0.60 -16.76
C ALA A 6 33.09 0.81 -15.75
N VAL A 7 31.84 0.73 -16.21
CA VAL A 7 30.66 0.79 -15.33
C VAL A 7 29.98 -0.57 -15.39
N PRO A 8 30.32 -1.50 -14.47
CA PRO A 8 29.86 -2.89 -14.52
C PRO A 8 28.34 -3.01 -14.58
N GLU A 9 27.60 -2.09 -13.95
CA GLU A 9 26.14 -2.06 -13.91
C GLU A 9 25.53 -1.83 -15.29
N PHE A 10 26.10 -0.95 -16.11
CA PHE A 10 25.62 -0.73 -17.49
C PHE A 10 25.89 -1.95 -18.38
N VAL A 11 27.01 -2.63 -18.16
CA VAL A 11 27.37 -3.85 -18.92
C VAL A 11 26.45 -5.01 -18.53
N ALA A 12 26.08 -5.14 -17.25
CA ALA A 12 25.13 -6.14 -16.76
C ALA A 12 23.69 -5.87 -17.26
N ALA A 13 23.26 -4.61 -17.26
CA ALA A 13 21.97 -4.21 -17.83
C ALA A 13 21.89 -4.53 -19.33
N ALA A 14 22.92 -4.17 -20.10
CA ALA A 14 23.00 -4.49 -21.53
C ALA A 14 22.96 -6.01 -21.80
N ALA A 15 23.66 -6.82 -20.99
CA ALA A 15 23.61 -8.28 -21.10
C ALA A 15 22.20 -8.85 -20.87
N THR A 16 21.46 -8.25 -19.94
CA THR A 16 20.05 -8.62 -19.65
C THR A 16 19.13 -8.25 -20.80
N ASP A 17 19.29 -7.06 -21.38
CA ASP A 17 18.53 -6.62 -22.55
C ASP A 17 18.81 -7.51 -23.78
N LEU A 18 20.09 -7.84 -24.02
CA LEU A 18 20.50 -8.77 -25.07
C LEU A 18 19.89 -10.17 -24.87
N ALA A 19 19.85 -10.68 -23.63
CA ALA A 19 19.17 -11.94 -23.32
C ALA A 19 17.67 -11.89 -23.65
N GLY A 20 17.01 -10.75 -23.35
CA GLY A 20 15.62 -10.50 -23.70
C GLY A 20 15.36 -10.43 -25.21
N ILE A 21 16.29 -9.86 -25.99
CA ILE A 21 16.21 -9.88 -27.47
C ILE A 21 16.34 -11.31 -28.00
N GLY A 22 17.30 -12.08 -27.46
CA GLY A 22 17.52 -13.48 -27.85
C GLY A 22 16.31 -14.37 -27.61
N SER A 23 15.63 -14.21 -26.45
CA SER A 23 14.43 -15.01 -26.13
C SER A 23 13.25 -14.68 -27.04
N ARG A 24 13.05 -13.40 -27.39
CA ARG A 24 11.99 -12.96 -28.32
C ARG A 24 12.23 -13.46 -29.74
N LEU A 25 13.46 -13.39 -30.23
CA LEU A 25 13.82 -13.91 -31.56
C LEU A 25 13.67 -15.43 -31.64
N ASN A 26 14.09 -16.15 -30.61
CA ASN A 26 13.93 -17.59 -30.54
C ASN A 26 12.45 -18.00 -30.53
N ALA A 27 11.62 -17.32 -29.72
CA ALA A 27 10.17 -17.53 -29.71
C ALA A 27 9.54 -17.30 -31.09
N ALA A 28 9.90 -16.22 -31.78
CA ALA A 28 9.41 -15.92 -33.12
C ALA A 28 9.82 -17.00 -34.15
N ASN A 29 11.08 -17.44 -34.13
CA ASN A 29 11.58 -18.49 -35.02
C ASN A 29 10.87 -19.85 -34.78
N VAL A 30 10.60 -20.19 -33.52
CA VAL A 30 9.86 -21.41 -33.15
C VAL A 30 8.40 -21.33 -33.62
N THR A 31 7.72 -20.19 -33.43
CA THR A 31 6.34 -20.00 -33.91
C THR A 31 6.25 -20.07 -35.44
N ALA A 32 7.24 -19.56 -36.16
CA ALA A 32 7.27 -19.54 -37.61
C ALA A 32 7.67 -20.90 -38.24
N ALA A 33 8.23 -21.83 -37.48
CA ALA A 33 8.81 -23.07 -38.02
C ALA A 33 7.79 -23.92 -38.81
N LEU A 34 6.75 -24.42 -38.15
CA LEU A 34 5.74 -25.28 -38.80
C LEU A 34 5.00 -24.63 -39.98
N PRO A 35 4.47 -23.39 -39.89
CA PRO A 35 3.75 -22.79 -41.01
C PRO A 35 4.63 -22.48 -42.22
N THR A 36 5.97 -22.43 -42.07
CA THR A 36 6.89 -22.14 -43.18
C THR A 36 7.56 -23.38 -43.77
N THR A 37 7.77 -24.45 -42.98
CA THR A 37 8.36 -25.71 -43.47
C THR A 37 7.33 -26.70 -44.01
N ALA A 38 6.05 -26.51 -43.73
CA ALA A 38 4.96 -27.39 -44.16
C ALA A 38 4.03 -26.73 -45.18
N LEU A 39 4.57 -25.91 -46.09
CA LEU A 39 3.78 -25.25 -47.13
C LEU A 39 3.17 -26.30 -48.07
N LEU A 40 1.85 -26.21 -48.25
CA LEU A 40 1.12 -27.04 -49.22
C LEU A 40 1.14 -26.40 -50.61
N PRO A 41 1.14 -27.20 -51.69
CA PRO A 41 0.93 -26.69 -53.04
C PRO A 41 -0.39 -25.94 -53.16
N ALA A 42 -0.41 -24.80 -53.87
CA ALA A 42 -1.62 -24.01 -54.06
C ALA A 42 -2.65 -24.69 -54.99
N ALA A 43 -2.19 -25.57 -55.88
CA ALA A 43 -2.99 -26.43 -56.75
C ALA A 43 -2.24 -27.74 -57.04
N GLU A 44 -2.91 -28.71 -57.68
CA GLU A 44 -2.35 -30.04 -57.98
C GLU A 44 -1.31 -30.05 -59.12
N ASP A 45 -0.95 -28.88 -59.66
CA ASP A 45 0.02 -28.77 -60.73
C ASP A 45 1.48 -28.83 -60.23
N GLU A 46 2.37 -29.28 -61.11
CA GLU A 46 3.80 -29.46 -60.80
C GLU A 46 4.52 -28.15 -60.43
N VAL A 47 4.05 -26.99 -60.92
CA VAL A 47 4.65 -25.68 -60.60
C VAL A 47 4.32 -25.29 -59.16
N SER A 48 3.06 -25.45 -58.74
CA SER A 48 2.64 -25.26 -57.35
C SER A 48 3.37 -26.18 -56.38
N ALA A 49 3.58 -27.46 -56.77
CA ALA A 49 4.34 -28.41 -55.96
C ALA A 49 5.82 -28.04 -55.85
N ALA A 50 6.46 -27.64 -56.96
CA ALA A 50 7.86 -27.22 -56.96
C ALA A 50 8.10 -25.94 -56.14
N ILE A 51 7.17 -24.97 -56.18
CA ILE A 51 7.23 -23.74 -55.38
C ILE A 51 7.09 -24.05 -53.88
N ALA A 52 6.16 -24.94 -53.50
CA ALA A 52 6.01 -25.37 -52.11
C ALA A 52 7.29 -26.06 -51.58
N VAL A 53 7.91 -26.95 -52.36
CA VAL A 53 9.18 -27.59 -52.00
C VAL A 53 10.32 -26.59 -51.87
N LEU A 54 10.44 -25.62 -52.79
CA LEU A 54 11.47 -24.58 -52.74
C LEU A 54 11.34 -23.71 -51.48
N LEU A 55 10.12 -23.27 -51.15
CA LEU A 55 9.86 -22.42 -49.99
C LEU A 55 10.06 -23.17 -48.67
N SER A 56 9.59 -24.42 -48.58
CA SER A 56 9.81 -25.28 -47.41
C SER A 56 11.30 -25.57 -47.21
N GLY A 57 12.04 -25.86 -48.29
CA GLY A 57 13.50 -26.07 -48.23
C GLY A 57 14.27 -24.80 -47.83
N HIS A 58 13.82 -23.61 -48.26
CA HIS A 58 14.40 -22.34 -47.80
C HIS A 58 14.14 -22.10 -46.31
N ALA A 59 12.94 -22.43 -45.83
CA ALA A 59 12.58 -22.32 -44.42
C ALA A 59 13.43 -23.26 -43.53
N GLU A 60 13.71 -24.49 -43.98
CA GLU A 60 14.60 -25.42 -43.26
C GLU A 60 16.03 -24.87 -43.11
N VAL A 61 16.58 -24.28 -44.18
CA VAL A 61 17.90 -23.62 -44.13
C VAL A 61 17.88 -22.40 -43.20
N TYR A 62 16.83 -21.59 -43.26
CA TYR A 62 16.66 -20.45 -42.35
C TYR A 62 16.61 -20.89 -40.87
N GLN A 63 15.91 -21.98 -40.56
CA GLN A 63 15.84 -22.53 -39.21
C GLN A 63 17.21 -23.04 -38.72
N ALA A 64 17.98 -23.70 -39.58
CA ALA A 64 19.34 -24.16 -39.25
C ALA A 64 20.29 -22.99 -38.94
N ILE A 65 20.27 -21.92 -39.74
CA ILE A 65 21.08 -20.72 -39.52
C ILE A 65 20.62 -19.96 -38.27
N SER A 66 19.31 -19.91 -38.02
CA SER A 66 18.74 -19.29 -36.83
C SER A 66 19.20 -19.97 -35.54
N ALA A 67 19.28 -21.31 -35.54
CA ALA A 67 19.82 -22.08 -34.42
C ALA A 67 21.31 -21.80 -34.17
N GLN A 68 22.12 -21.69 -35.23
CA GLN A 68 23.54 -21.32 -35.13
C GLN A 68 23.73 -19.91 -34.58
N THR A 69 22.88 -18.97 -35.01
CA THR A 69 22.87 -17.57 -34.54
C THR A 69 22.47 -17.48 -33.07
N ALA A 70 21.49 -18.27 -32.63
CA ALA A 70 21.07 -18.33 -31.23
C ALA A 70 22.21 -18.83 -30.32
N ALA A 71 22.96 -19.87 -30.75
CA ALA A 71 24.10 -20.37 -30.00
C ALA A 71 25.24 -19.34 -29.87
N PHE A 72 25.52 -18.59 -30.94
CA PHE A 72 26.48 -17.49 -30.90
C PHE A 72 26.03 -16.36 -29.96
N HIS A 73 24.75 -15.97 -30.03
CA HIS A 73 24.16 -14.94 -29.18
C HIS A 73 24.26 -15.31 -27.69
N GLU A 74 23.99 -16.57 -27.33
CA GLU A 74 24.18 -17.05 -25.96
C GLU A 74 25.64 -16.95 -25.49
N GLN A 75 26.60 -17.31 -26.34
CA GLN A 75 28.03 -17.19 -26.02
C GLN A 75 28.43 -15.73 -25.79
N PHE A 76 27.92 -14.82 -26.62
CA PHE A 76 28.17 -13.38 -26.50
C PHE A 76 27.61 -12.81 -25.19
N VAL A 77 26.36 -13.14 -24.85
CA VAL A 77 25.73 -12.71 -23.58
C VAL A 77 26.50 -13.26 -22.38
N ARG A 78 26.88 -14.54 -22.39
CA ARG A 78 27.67 -15.16 -21.31
C ARG A 78 29.03 -14.48 -21.12
N ALA A 79 29.72 -14.16 -22.22
CA ALA A 79 31.00 -13.45 -22.17
C ALA A 79 30.84 -12.04 -21.59
N LEU A 80 29.78 -11.32 -21.96
CA LEU A 80 29.50 -9.97 -21.47
C LEU A 80 29.20 -9.97 -19.97
N THR A 81 28.35 -10.89 -19.50
CA THR A 81 28.07 -11.10 -18.06
C THR A 81 29.34 -11.46 -17.29
N GLY A 82 30.18 -12.34 -17.85
CA GLY A 82 31.47 -12.70 -17.25
C GLY A 82 32.42 -11.51 -17.11
N SER A 83 32.45 -10.62 -18.11
CA SER A 83 33.31 -9.42 -18.08
C SER A 83 32.87 -8.41 -17.01
N ALA A 84 31.57 -8.18 -16.85
CA ALA A 84 31.04 -7.30 -15.80
C ALA A 84 31.42 -7.81 -14.39
N ALA A 85 31.32 -9.11 -14.16
CA ALA A 85 31.71 -9.74 -12.90
C ALA A 85 33.21 -9.56 -12.61
N GLN A 86 34.08 -9.65 -13.62
CA GLN A 86 35.52 -9.47 -13.44
C GLN A 86 35.90 -8.02 -13.08
N TYR A 87 35.23 -7.02 -13.68
CA TYR A 87 35.42 -5.63 -13.30
C TYR A 87 34.96 -5.37 -11.86
N ALA A 88 33.80 -5.90 -11.46
CA ALA A 88 33.29 -5.78 -10.09
C ALA A 88 34.21 -6.46 -9.05
N VAL A 89 34.75 -7.65 -9.37
CA VAL A 89 35.73 -8.35 -8.50
C VAL A 89 37.03 -7.56 -8.37
N THR A 90 37.47 -6.91 -9.45
CA THR A 90 38.69 -6.08 -9.44
C THR A 90 38.50 -4.82 -8.59
N GLU A 91 37.32 -4.19 -8.63
CA GLU A 91 36.98 -3.08 -7.73
C GLU A 91 36.95 -3.52 -6.27
N ALA A 92 36.33 -4.66 -5.96
CA ALA A 92 36.30 -5.22 -4.61
C ALA A 92 37.70 -5.55 -4.07
N ALA A 93 38.58 -6.13 -4.91
CA ALA A 93 39.96 -6.45 -4.53
C ALA A 93 40.79 -5.20 -4.19
N ASN A 94 40.51 -4.07 -4.86
CA ASN A 94 41.20 -2.80 -4.63
C ASN A 94 40.65 -2.02 -3.41
N ALA A 95 39.41 -2.30 -2.97
CA ALA A 95 38.80 -1.67 -1.79
C ALA A 95 39.15 -2.36 -0.46
N SER A 96 39.45 -3.67 -0.49
CA SER A 96 39.63 -4.48 0.73
C SER A 96 40.73 -4.02 1.71
N PRO A 97 41.89 -3.49 1.28
CA PRO A 97 42.92 -3.03 2.22
C PRO A 97 42.54 -1.75 2.96
N LEU A 98 41.75 -0.87 2.33
CA LEU A 98 41.26 0.37 2.93
C LEU A 98 40.12 0.09 3.92
N GLN A 99 39.19 -0.81 3.58
CA GLN A 99 38.14 -1.27 4.49
C GLN A 99 38.69 -1.87 5.80
N ALA A 100 39.80 -2.63 5.72
CA ALA A 100 40.43 -3.21 6.92
C ALA A 100 40.97 -2.14 7.88
N VAL A 101 41.55 -1.05 7.37
CA VAL A 101 42.05 0.07 8.17
C VAL A 101 40.90 0.87 8.79
N GLU A 102 39.83 1.10 8.03
CA GLU A 102 38.61 1.76 8.51
C GLU A 102 37.95 0.98 9.66
N GLN A 103 37.81 -0.34 9.52
CA GLN A 103 37.27 -1.22 10.56
C GLN A 103 38.10 -1.17 11.85
N GLN A 104 39.43 -1.12 11.74
CA GLN A 104 40.33 -1.00 12.90
C GLN A 104 40.15 0.33 13.63
N LEU A 105 39.99 1.43 12.89
CA LEU A 105 39.73 2.74 13.48
C LEU A 105 38.36 2.78 14.18
N LEU A 106 37.31 2.26 13.54
CA LEU A 106 35.97 2.18 14.12
C LEU A 106 35.93 1.32 15.38
N ASN A 107 36.67 0.20 15.40
CA ASN A 107 36.84 -0.62 16.60
C ASN A 107 37.53 0.15 17.73
N ALA A 108 38.57 0.94 17.44
CA ALA A 108 39.24 1.78 18.43
C ALA A 108 38.31 2.90 18.97
N ILE A 109 37.47 3.48 18.12
CA ILE A 109 36.44 4.46 18.52
C ILE A 109 35.38 3.82 19.41
N ASN A 110 34.94 2.59 19.09
CA ASN A 110 33.90 1.88 19.82
C ASN A 110 34.38 1.26 21.14
N ALA A 111 35.65 0.88 21.25
CA ALA A 111 36.16 0.15 22.41
C ALA A 111 35.90 0.84 23.78
N PRO A 112 36.10 2.17 23.94
CA PRO A 112 35.72 2.85 25.17
C PRO A 112 34.22 2.74 25.47
N PHE A 113 33.36 2.98 24.49
CA PHE A 113 31.91 2.95 24.68
C PHE A 113 31.38 1.55 24.99
N GLN A 114 31.92 0.53 24.31
CA GLN A 114 31.61 -0.86 24.60
C GLN A 114 32.05 -1.26 26.01
N THR A 115 33.22 -0.79 26.47
CA THR A 115 33.73 -1.08 27.83
C THR A 115 32.90 -0.38 28.91
N PHE A 116 32.54 0.89 28.71
CA PHE A 116 31.87 1.69 29.73
C PHE A 116 30.34 1.54 29.75
N THR A 117 29.72 1.26 28.60
CA THR A 117 28.25 1.25 28.47
C THR A 117 27.68 -0.09 27.99
N GLY A 118 28.53 -1.03 27.56
CA GLY A 118 28.09 -2.28 26.94
C GLY A 118 27.44 -2.10 25.56
N ARG A 119 27.58 -0.92 24.97
CA ARG A 119 26.98 -0.53 23.68
C ARG A 119 27.96 0.30 22.86
N PRO A 120 28.10 0.07 21.54
CA PRO A 120 29.05 0.82 20.73
C PRO A 120 28.58 2.26 20.52
N LEU A 121 29.49 3.12 20.07
CA LEU A 121 29.13 4.47 19.62
C LEU A 121 28.53 4.42 18.21
N ILE A 122 29.18 3.65 17.32
CA ILE A 122 28.82 3.47 15.90
C ILE A 122 28.62 1.98 15.63
N GLY A 123 27.55 1.60 14.93
CA GLY A 123 27.31 0.24 14.48
C GLY A 123 25.90 -0.24 14.78
N ASN A 124 25.40 -1.12 13.92
CA ASN A 124 24.07 -1.68 14.08
C ASN A 124 23.98 -2.65 15.26
N GLY A 125 22.76 -2.79 15.79
CA GLY A 125 22.41 -3.80 16.77
C GLY A 125 22.33 -5.17 16.12
N ALA A 126 22.76 -6.22 16.84
CA ALA A 126 22.61 -7.59 16.41
C ALA A 126 21.15 -8.03 16.34
N ASN A 127 20.80 -8.82 15.33
CA ASN A 127 19.48 -9.44 15.23
C ASN A 127 19.29 -10.47 16.35
N GLY A 128 18.06 -10.58 16.87
CA GLY A 128 17.67 -11.63 17.79
C GLY A 128 17.63 -13.00 17.10
N THR A 129 17.92 -14.06 17.85
CA THR A 129 17.99 -15.42 17.31
C THR A 129 16.63 -15.91 16.80
N PRO A 130 16.52 -16.37 15.55
CA PRO A 130 15.29 -16.96 15.01
C PRO A 130 14.78 -18.14 15.85
N GLY A 131 13.45 -18.27 15.95
CA GLY A 131 12.79 -19.33 16.70
C GLY A 131 12.83 -19.21 18.23
N THR A 132 13.40 -18.15 18.79
CA THR A 132 13.52 -17.97 20.26
C THR A 132 12.66 -16.84 20.81
N GLY A 133 12.09 -15.99 19.96
CA GLY A 133 11.45 -14.74 20.36
C GLY A 133 12.41 -13.72 21.00
N ALA A 134 13.72 -13.88 20.85
CA ALA A 134 14.69 -12.98 21.44
C ALA A 134 14.59 -11.57 20.82
N PRO A 135 14.68 -10.50 21.62
CA PRO A 135 14.69 -9.14 21.09
C PRO A 135 15.95 -8.86 20.28
N GLY A 136 15.85 -7.97 19.30
CA GLY A 136 17.01 -7.39 18.64
C GLY A 136 17.77 -6.45 19.58
N ALA A 137 19.09 -6.41 19.45
CA ALA A 137 19.91 -5.51 20.23
C ALA A 137 19.77 -4.06 19.72
N PRO A 138 19.94 -3.05 20.58
CA PRO A 138 19.93 -1.66 20.15
C PRO A 138 21.15 -1.34 19.27
N GLY A 139 21.00 -0.39 18.33
CA GLY A 139 22.10 0.16 17.51
C GLY A 139 23.11 0.96 18.32
N GLY A 140 24.14 1.57 17.73
CA GLY A 140 25.12 2.40 18.45
C GLY A 140 24.49 3.62 19.13
N TRP A 141 25.21 4.29 20.04
CA TRP A 141 24.69 5.51 20.69
C TRP A 141 24.52 6.69 19.72
N LEU A 142 25.45 6.86 18.79
CA LEU A 142 25.48 7.98 17.86
C LEU A 142 24.89 7.59 16.50
N LEU A 143 25.39 6.52 15.92
CA LEU A 143 25.02 6.02 14.60
C LEU A 143 24.80 4.51 14.68
N GLY A 144 23.72 4.02 14.09
CA GLY A 144 23.48 2.60 13.95
C GLY A 144 22.01 2.23 14.11
N ASP A 145 21.60 1.31 13.25
CA ASP A 145 20.26 0.76 13.22
C ASP A 145 20.05 -0.24 14.37
N GLY A 146 18.80 -0.39 14.81
CA GLY A 146 18.42 -1.45 15.72
C GLY A 146 18.41 -2.82 15.02
N GLY A 147 18.80 -3.88 15.74
CA GLY A 147 18.73 -5.24 15.24
C GLY A 147 17.28 -5.74 15.10
N ALA A 148 17.03 -6.62 14.14
CA ALA A 148 15.72 -7.25 13.98
C ALA A 148 15.41 -8.19 15.16
N GLY A 149 14.14 -8.31 15.55
CA GLY A 149 13.69 -9.28 16.54
C GLY A 149 13.73 -10.71 15.99
N GLY A 150 14.08 -11.67 16.85
CA GLY A 150 14.03 -13.09 16.54
C GLY A 150 12.57 -13.58 16.43
N SER A 151 12.29 -14.45 15.46
CA SER A 151 10.96 -15.07 15.34
C SER A 151 10.66 -15.97 16.55
N GLY A 152 9.38 -16.19 16.86
CA GLY A 152 8.96 -17.17 17.86
C GLY A 152 9.11 -18.61 17.38
N GLY A 153 9.32 -19.55 18.30
CA GLY A 153 9.53 -20.96 17.98
C GLY A 153 8.34 -21.61 17.26
N PRO A 154 8.55 -22.36 16.16
CA PRO A 154 7.49 -23.10 15.48
C PRO A 154 6.77 -24.07 16.41
N GLY A 155 5.44 -24.15 16.30
CA GLY A 155 4.60 -25.06 17.09
C GLY A 155 4.44 -24.72 18.57
N THR A 156 5.10 -23.67 19.08
CA THR A 156 5.06 -23.29 20.51
C THR A 156 4.03 -22.21 20.83
N GLY A 157 3.56 -21.46 19.82
CA GLY A 157 2.81 -20.24 20.03
C GLY A 157 3.60 -19.12 20.72
N GLN A 158 4.94 -19.19 20.73
CA GLN A 158 5.79 -18.16 21.33
C GLN A 158 5.74 -16.87 20.52
N ASN A 159 5.69 -15.73 21.21
CA ASN A 159 5.71 -14.42 20.56
C ASN A 159 7.06 -14.16 19.86
N GLY A 160 7.02 -13.34 18.81
CA GLY A 160 8.22 -12.79 18.20
C GLY A 160 8.88 -11.76 19.12
N GLY A 161 10.20 -11.64 18.99
CA GLY A 161 10.99 -10.67 19.74
C GLY A 161 10.78 -9.25 19.24
N ALA A 162 10.90 -8.28 20.15
CA ALA A 162 10.87 -6.87 19.78
C ALA A 162 12.08 -6.52 18.91
N GLY A 163 11.91 -5.60 17.95
CA GLY A 163 13.02 -4.98 17.25
C GLY A 163 13.82 -4.07 18.18
N GLY A 164 15.14 -3.99 17.95
CA GLY A 164 16.03 -3.10 18.70
C GLY A 164 15.75 -1.63 18.37
N ALA A 165 15.91 -0.75 19.36
CA ALA A 165 15.86 0.69 19.11
C ALA A 165 17.17 1.18 18.48
N ALA A 166 17.09 2.22 17.64
CA ALA A 166 18.27 2.86 17.08
C ALA A 166 18.99 3.78 18.10
N GLY A 167 20.07 4.42 17.64
CA GLY A 167 20.83 5.41 18.39
C GLY A 167 20.25 6.83 18.37
N LEU A 168 21.14 7.82 18.32
CA LEU A 168 20.78 9.21 17.99
C LEU A 168 20.34 9.32 16.53
N LEU A 169 21.11 8.70 15.63
CA LEU A 169 20.86 8.53 14.21
C LEU A 169 20.75 7.03 13.89
N GLY A 170 19.74 6.65 13.11
CA GLY A 170 19.56 5.26 12.67
C GLY A 170 18.10 4.84 12.63
N ALA A 171 17.83 3.74 11.92
CA ALA A 171 16.53 3.10 11.81
C ALA A 171 16.26 2.11 12.94
N GLY A 172 15.00 2.01 13.38
CA GLY A 172 14.59 0.98 14.34
C GLY A 172 14.57 -0.41 13.69
N GLY A 173 14.93 -1.45 14.45
CA GLY A 173 14.90 -2.83 13.96
C GLY A 173 13.48 -3.35 13.75
N ALA A 174 13.27 -4.21 12.77
CA ALA A 174 11.98 -4.86 12.57
C ALA A 174 11.65 -5.83 13.73
N GLY A 175 10.37 -5.97 14.07
CA GLY A 175 9.91 -6.96 15.04
C GLY A 175 9.92 -8.38 14.46
N GLY A 176 10.19 -9.37 15.30
CA GLY A 176 10.21 -10.78 14.90
C GLY A 176 8.81 -11.33 14.65
N ALA A 177 8.67 -12.27 13.70
CA ALA A 177 7.40 -12.95 13.47
C ALA A 177 7.00 -13.83 14.66
N GLY A 178 5.70 -13.94 14.94
CA GLY A 178 5.16 -14.85 15.96
C GLY A 178 5.30 -16.32 15.55
N GLY A 179 5.52 -17.19 16.54
CA GLY A 179 5.61 -18.63 16.35
C GLY A 179 4.26 -19.26 16.03
N SER A 180 4.25 -20.21 15.10
CA SER A 180 3.07 -21.06 14.85
C SER A 180 2.69 -21.89 16.09
N SER A 181 1.45 -22.38 16.15
CA SER A 181 0.96 -23.25 17.25
C SER A 181 0.00 -24.32 16.74
N SER A 182 0.19 -25.56 17.21
CA SER A 182 -0.67 -26.71 16.88
C SER A 182 -1.59 -27.14 18.03
N THR A 183 -1.40 -26.59 19.23
CA THR A 183 -2.13 -26.99 20.44
C THR A 183 -2.89 -25.84 21.10
N GLY A 184 -2.75 -24.60 20.60
CA GLY A 184 -3.40 -23.42 21.17
C GLY A 184 -3.24 -22.20 20.27
N ASN A 185 -3.28 -21.01 20.88
CA ASN A 185 -3.08 -19.77 20.16
C ASN A 185 -1.66 -19.68 19.60
N ALA A 186 -1.53 -19.09 18.42
CA ALA A 186 -0.23 -18.77 17.87
C ALA A 186 0.33 -17.49 18.49
N GLY A 187 1.65 -17.34 18.41
CA GLY A 187 2.36 -16.23 19.03
C GLY A 187 2.08 -14.91 18.33
N ALA A 188 2.01 -13.82 19.08
CA ALA A 188 1.95 -12.49 18.49
C ALA A 188 3.27 -12.13 17.81
N GLY A 189 3.22 -11.30 16.79
CA GLY A 189 4.40 -10.65 16.24
C GLY A 189 5.03 -9.69 17.25
N GLY A 190 6.35 -9.59 17.22
CA GLY A 190 7.09 -8.65 18.07
C GLY A 190 6.90 -7.21 17.59
N PRO A 191 6.88 -6.22 18.49
CA PRO A 191 6.81 -4.81 18.08
C PRO A 191 8.09 -4.39 17.36
N GLY A 192 7.98 -3.44 16.44
CA GLY A 192 9.12 -2.78 15.81
C GLY A 192 9.87 -1.87 16.77
N GLY A 193 11.17 -1.72 16.56
CA GLY A 193 12.04 -0.85 17.34
C GLY A 193 11.82 0.63 17.03
N ALA A 194 12.08 1.50 18.00
CA ALA A 194 12.03 2.94 17.78
C ALA A 194 13.16 3.39 16.84
N GLY A 195 12.86 4.36 15.98
CA GLY A 195 13.88 5.05 15.18
C GLY A 195 14.79 5.93 16.05
N GLY A 196 15.82 6.49 15.43
CA GLY A 196 16.81 7.32 16.10
C GLY A 196 16.16 8.48 16.85
N TRP A 197 16.70 8.81 18.03
CA TRP A 197 16.12 9.87 18.86
C TRP A 197 16.02 11.20 18.10
N LEU A 198 17.07 11.57 17.35
CA LEU A 198 17.07 12.78 16.52
C LEU A 198 16.50 12.50 15.14
N TRP A 199 17.00 11.47 14.44
CA TRP A 199 16.66 11.24 13.04
C TRP A 199 16.84 9.78 12.62
N GLY A 200 15.87 9.27 11.86
CA GLY A 200 15.81 7.87 11.40
C GLY A 200 14.41 7.30 11.57
N HIS A 201 14.02 6.36 10.70
CA HIS A 201 12.66 5.81 10.67
C HIS A 201 12.51 4.66 11.66
N ALA A 202 11.30 4.39 12.14
CA ALA A 202 11.08 3.30 13.07
C ALA A 202 10.91 1.95 12.36
N GLY A 203 11.15 0.87 13.10
CA GLY A 203 11.05 -0.50 12.61
C GLY A 203 9.60 -0.95 12.42
N ALA A 204 9.39 -1.81 11.43
CA ALA A 204 8.11 -2.49 11.21
C ALA A 204 7.80 -3.49 12.34
N GLY A 205 6.52 -3.69 12.65
CA GLY A 205 6.06 -4.76 13.53
C GLY A 205 6.11 -6.14 12.84
N GLY A 206 6.37 -7.18 13.61
CA GLY A 206 6.43 -8.55 13.11
C GLY A 206 5.06 -9.13 12.77
N ALA A 207 4.99 -10.05 11.82
CA ALA A 207 3.76 -10.77 11.50
C ALA A 207 3.32 -11.68 12.68
N GLY A 208 2.01 -11.85 12.87
CA GLY A 208 1.44 -12.79 13.82
C GLY A 208 1.63 -14.24 13.38
N GLY A 209 1.75 -15.14 14.37
CA GLY A 209 1.94 -16.57 14.14
C GLY A 209 0.68 -17.28 13.65
N PHE A 210 0.89 -18.43 13.03
CA PHE A 210 -0.16 -19.25 12.43
C PHE A 210 -0.68 -20.36 13.37
N ALA A 211 -2.00 -20.48 13.54
CA ALA A 211 -2.62 -21.49 14.41
C ALA A 211 -3.28 -22.64 13.62
N THR A 212 -2.82 -23.88 13.85
CA THR A 212 -3.35 -25.12 13.24
C THR A 212 -4.19 -25.96 14.19
N GLY A 213 -4.13 -25.68 15.50
CA GLY A 213 -4.85 -26.45 16.54
C GLY A 213 -6.35 -26.19 16.58
N VAL A 214 -7.12 -27.18 17.04
CA VAL A 214 -8.60 -27.26 16.97
C VAL A 214 -9.33 -26.11 17.70
N THR A 215 -8.67 -25.39 18.61
CA THR A 215 -9.23 -24.24 19.34
C THR A 215 -8.33 -22.99 19.33
N GLY A 216 -7.28 -22.97 18.48
CA GLY A 216 -6.26 -21.93 18.52
C GLY A 216 -6.59 -20.70 17.67
N ASN A 217 -6.42 -19.50 18.22
CA ASN A 217 -6.50 -18.25 17.47
C ASN A 217 -5.17 -17.92 16.79
N GLY A 218 -5.25 -17.22 15.64
CA GLY A 218 -4.09 -16.66 14.98
C GLY A 218 -3.43 -15.59 15.87
N GLY A 219 -2.10 -15.47 15.80
CA GLY A 219 -1.37 -14.49 16.58
C GLY A 219 -1.64 -13.08 16.08
N ALA A 220 -1.75 -12.09 16.97
CA ALA A 220 -1.86 -10.70 16.53
C ALA A 220 -0.55 -10.23 15.84
N GLY A 221 -0.65 -9.31 14.90
CA GLY A 221 0.51 -8.62 14.36
C GLY A 221 1.16 -7.69 15.40
N GLY A 222 2.48 -7.55 15.34
CA GLY A 222 3.23 -6.63 16.19
C GLY A 222 2.98 -5.17 15.83
N ALA A 223 2.99 -4.27 16.80
CA ALA A 223 2.89 -2.84 16.51
C ALA A 223 4.16 -2.32 15.82
N GLY A 224 4.03 -1.30 14.98
CA GLY A 224 5.18 -0.58 14.44
C GLY A 224 5.86 0.30 15.50
N GLY A 225 7.16 0.55 15.35
CA GLY A 225 7.93 1.40 16.26
C GLY A 225 7.64 2.89 16.11
N ALA A 226 8.03 3.69 17.11
CA ALA A 226 7.90 5.15 17.06
C ALA A 226 9.08 5.85 16.36
N GLY A 227 8.82 6.93 15.61
CA GLY A 227 9.80 7.63 14.77
C GLY A 227 10.74 8.64 15.45
N GLY A 228 10.86 8.68 16.78
CA GLY A 228 11.77 9.61 17.47
C GLY A 228 11.37 11.09 17.38
N LEU A 229 12.29 11.98 17.01
CA LEU A 229 12.02 13.42 16.86
C LEU A 229 11.54 13.81 15.45
N LEU A 230 12.13 13.21 14.40
CA LEU A 230 11.95 13.61 13.00
C LEU A 230 11.59 12.45 12.06
N GLY A 231 11.56 11.21 12.54
CA GLY A 231 11.35 10.00 11.74
C GLY A 231 9.89 9.65 11.53
N ALA A 232 9.63 8.82 10.51
CA ALA A 232 8.32 8.20 10.32
C ALA A 232 8.11 7.03 11.30
N GLY A 233 6.85 6.80 11.68
CA GLY A 233 6.45 5.62 12.44
C GLY A 233 6.50 4.36 11.59
N GLY A 234 6.78 3.23 12.24
CA GLY A 234 6.89 1.92 11.60
C GLY A 234 5.52 1.35 11.24
N ILE A 235 5.45 0.49 10.23
CA ILE A 235 4.20 -0.20 9.89
C ILE A 235 3.85 -1.25 10.95
N GLY A 236 2.56 -1.48 11.17
CA GLY A 236 2.08 -2.61 11.96
C GLY A 236 2.21 -3.91 11.19
N GLY A 237 2.52 -5.00 11.90
CA GLY A 237 2.61 -6.34 11.33
C GLY A 237 1.23 -6.92 11.00
N VAL A 238 1.17 -7.81 10.02
CA VAL A 238 -0.07 -8.52 9.67
C VAL A 238 -0.48 -9.50 10.77
N GLY A 239 -1.78 -9.69 10.96
CA GLY A 239 -2.33 -10.72 11.83
C GLY A 239 -2.15 -12.13 11.27
N GLY A 240 -1.88 -13.10 12.13
CA GLY A 240 -1.70 -14.50 11.77
C GLY A 240 -3.01 -15.22 11.48
N ALA A 241 -2.96 -16.25 10.63
CA ALA A 241 -4.15 -17.01 10.28
C ALA A 241 -4.50 -18.09 11.34
N SER A 242 -5.76 -18.55 11.34
CA SER A 242 -6.22 -19.70 12.12
C SER A 242 -7.05 -20.66 11.25
N ASN A 243 -6.88 -21.95 11.47
CA ASN A 243 -7.65 -22.99 10.77
C ASN A 243 -9.07 -23.20 11.34
N THR A 244 -9.27 -23.04 12.65
CA THR A 244 -10.56 -23.30 13.32
C THR A 244 -11.04 -22.14 14.21
N GLY A 245 -10.12 -21.30 14.68
CA GLY A 245 -10.39 -20.16 15.54
C GLY A 245 -10.49 -18.85 14.77
N VAL A 246 -10.40 -17.75 15.52
CA VAL A 246 -10.39 -16.40 14.94
C VAL A 246 -8.99 -16.07 14.42
N GLY A 247 -8.92 -15.37 13.29
CA GLY A 247 -7.67 -14.79 12.80
C GLY A 247 -7.12 -13.74 13.76
N GLY A 248 -5.80 -13.56 13.76
CA GLY A 248 -5.14 -12.54 14.57
C GLY A 248 -5.47 -11.14 14.07
N MET A 249 -5.61 -10.17 14.99
CA MET A 249 -5.74 -8.77 14.59
C MET A 249 -4.44 -8.26 13.97
N GLY A 250 -4.54 -7.30 13.05
CA GLY A 250 -3.38 -6.57 12.56
C GLY A 250 -2.76 -5.68 13.64
N GLY A 251 -1.45 -5.51 13.59
CA GLY A 251 -0.71 -4.62 14.49
C GLY A 251 -0.98 -3.15 14.20
N ALA A 252 -0.98 -2.30 15.21
CA ALA A 252 -1.09 -0.86 15.00
C ALA A 252 0.17 -0.29 14.34
N GLY A 253 0.02 0.71 13.50
CA GLY A 253 1.14 1.51 13.01
C GLY A 253 1.75 2.36 14.13
N GLY A 254 3.05 2.58 14.06
CA GLY A 254 3.79 3.41 15.01
C GLY A 254 3.57 4.91 14.77
N THR A 255 3.74 5.72 15.82
CA THR A 255 3.60 7.17 15.73
C THR A 255 4.81 7.80 15.02
N GLY A 256 4.56 8.83 14.21
CA GLY A 256 5.61 9.70 13.66
C GLY A 256 6.36 10.47 14.75
N GLY A 257 7.50 11.05 14.40
CA GLY A 257 8.37 11.76 15.34
C GLY A 257 7.77 13.05 15.87
N LEU A 258 8.19 13.47 17.07
CA LEU A 258 7.54 14.57 17.82
C LEU A 258 7.40 15.89 17.03
N LEU A 259 8.43 16.33 16.29
CA LEU A 259 8.41 17.60 15.54
C LEU A 259 7.93 17.42 14.10
N GLY A 260 8.11 16.23 13.55
CA GLY A 260 7.83 15.91 12.16
C GLY A 260 7.91 14.41 11.92
N GLY A 261 7.00 13.88 11.11
CA GLY A 261 7.00 12.48 10.69
C GLY A 261 5.60 11.94 10.46
N SER A 262 5.41 11.15 9.41
CA SER A 262 4.14 10.46 9.18
C SER A 262 3.99 9.27 10.14
N GLY A 263 2.76 9.00 10.55
CA GLY A 263 2.44 7.75 11.23
C GLY A 263 2.58 6.55 10.29
N GLY A 264 2.92 5.39 10.85
CA GLY A 264 2.99 4.13 10.12
C GLY A 264 1.61 3.58 9.80
N ALA A 265 1.49 2.81 8.71
CA ALA A 265 0.24 2.12 8.40
C ALA A 265 -0.04 1.00 9.42
N GLY A 266 -1.31 0.72 9.68
CA GLY A 266 -1.72 -0.47 10.44
C GLY A 266 -1.58 -1.74 9.59
N GLY A 267 -1.32 -2.87 10.24
CA GLY A 267 -1.24 -4.17 9.58
C GLY A 267 -2.61 -4.75 9.24
N ALA A 268 -2.69 -5.59 8.21
CA ALA A 268 -3.92 -6.29 7.86
C ALA A 268 -4.31 -7.34 8.93
N GLY A 269 -5.60 -7.61 9.08
CA GLY A 269 -6.13 -8.69 9.92
C GLY A 269 -5.94 -10.07 9.30
N GLY A 270 -5.77 -11.09 10.14
CA GLY A 270 -5.59 -12.48 9.74
C GLY A 270 -6.90 -13.18 9.38
N PHE A 271 -6.80 -14.23 8.57
CA PHE A 271 -7.90 -15.15 8.27
C PHE A 271 -8.23 -16.04 9.47
N GLY A 272 -9.51 -16.34 9.69
CA GLY A 272 -9.93 -17.43 10.60
C GLY A 272 -11.31 -17.95 10.26
N THR A 273 -11.51 -19.27 10.33
CA THR A 273 -12.82 -19.89 10.07
C THR A 273 -13.81 -19.63 11.21
N GLY A 274 -13.33 -19.45 12.45
CA GLY A 274 -14.13 -19.02 13.60
C GLY A 274 -14.38 -17.51 13.64
N GLY A 275 -13.85 -16.77 12.67
CA GLY A 275 -13.98 -15.32 12.56
C GLY A 275 -12.68 -14.67 12.05
N ALA A 276 -12.82 -13.51 11.42
CA ALA A 276 -11.68 -12.74 10.96
C ALA A 276 -10.98 -11.96 12.07
N GLY A 277 -9.68 -11.68 11.88
CA GLY A 277 -8.99 -10.61 12.59
C GLY A 277 -9.37 -9.24 12.03
N ALA A 278 -9.52 -8.24 12.91
CA ALA A 278 -9.64 -6.85 12.47
C ALA A 278 -8.30 -6.30 11.98
N GLY A 279 -8.33 -5.29 11.11
CA GLY A 279 -7.16 -4.52 10.72
C GLY A 279 -6.63 -3.66 11.87
N GLY A 280 -5.32 -3.43 11.88
CA GLY A 280 -4.65 -2.58 12.86
C GLY A 280 -4.92 -1.10 12.61
N ALA A 281 -4.95 -0.29 13.67
CA ALA A 281 -5.07 1.16 13.53
C ALA A 281 -3.82 1.77 12.86
N GLY A 282 -4.00 2.82 12.08
CA GLY A 282 -2.89 3.64 11.60
C GLY A 282 -2.25 4.45 12.73
N GLY A 283 -0.94 4.60 12.68
CA GLY A 283 -0.18 5.40 13.64
C GLY A 283 -0.46 6.90 13.46
N HIS A 284 -0.35 7.66 14.55
CA HIS A 284 -0.54 9.12 14.47
C HIS A 284 0.67 9.80 13.82
N GLY A 285 0.44 10.93 13.14
CA GLY A 285 1.51 11.84 12.74
C GLY A 285 2.23 12.45 13.95
N GLY A 286 3.37 13.10 13.70
CA GLY A 286 4.12 13.83 14.71
C GLY A 286 3.31 14.93 15.40
N LEU A 287 3.62 15.28 16.66
CA LEU A 287 2.82 16.22 17.45
C LEU A 287 2.62 17.58 16.76
N ILE A 288 3.64 18.11 16.10
CA ILE A 288 3.54 19.42 15.41
C ILE A 288 3.04 19.24 13.98
N ALA A 289 3.71 18.38 13.22
CA ALA A 289 3.42 18.14 11.81
C ALA A 289 3.58 16.66 11.45
N GLY A 290 2.71 16.17 10.56
CA GLY A 290 2.82 14.83 10.02
C GLY A 290 1.45 14.26 9.64
N ALA A 291 1.40 13.54 8.52
CA ALA A 291 0.20 12.79 8.15
C ALA A 291 0.00 11.60 9.09
N GLY A 292 -1.26 11.28 9.40
CA GLY A 292 -1.59 10.02 10.03
C GLY A 292 -1.39 8.83 9.08
N GLY A 293 -1.03 7.68 9.63
CA GLY A 293 -0.92 6.43 8.88
C GLY A 293 -2.30 5.87 8.51
N ALA A 294 -2.37 5.13 7.41
CA ALA A 294 -3.60 4.42 7.02
C ALA A 294 -3.89 3.27 8.00
N GLY A 295 -5.16 2.97 8.24
CA GLY A 295 -5.56 1.75 8.94
C GLY A 295 -5.39 0.52 8.04
N GLY A 296 -5.13 -0.64 8.66
CA GLY A 296 -4.98 -1.91 7.95
C GLY A 296 -6.32 -2.51 7.51
N ALA A 297 -6.30 -3.31 6.45
CA ALA A 297 -7.50 -4.03 6.00
C ALA A 297 -7.95 -5.09 7.01
N GLY A 298 -9.24 -5.38 7.08
CA GLY A 298 -9.78 -6.49 7.85
C GLY A 298 -9.53 -7.85 7.19
N GLY A 299 -9.41 -8.90 7.99
CA GLY A 299 -9.26 -10.28 7.53
C GLY A 299 -10.56 -10.85 6.93
N LEU A 300 -10.45 -11.98 6.22
CA LEU A 300 -11.62 -12.60 5.60
C LEU A 300 -12.47 -13.35 6.62
N ASN A 301 -13.75 -13.50 6.28
CA ASN A 301 -14.86 -13.77 7.19
C ASN A 301 -15.28 -12.53 7.99
N GLY A 302 -15.24 -11.36 7.35
CA GLY A 302 -15.91 -10.16 7.85
C GLY A 302 -15.11 -9.34 8.88
N GLY A 303 -13.78 -9.33 8.81
CA GLY A 303 -12.96 -8.55 9.72
C GLY A 303 -13.15 -7.06 9.50
N ALA A 304 -13.33 -6.27 10.56
CA ALA A 304 -13.41 -4.81 10.41
C ALA A 304 -12.06 -4.22 9.96
N GLY A 305 -12.08 -3.18 9.15
CA GLY A 305 -10.90 -2.38 8.84
C GLY A 305 -10.45 -1.56 10.04
N GLY A 306 -9.14 -1.33 10.16
CA GLY A 306 -8.57 -0.51 11.22
C GLY A 306 -8.84 0.98 10.99
N PRO A 307 -9.01 1.80 12.04
CA PRO A 307 -9.13 3.24 11.87
C PRO A 307 -7.81 3.86 11.40
N GLY A 308 -7.87 4.95 10.64
CA GLY A 308 -6.72 5.77 10.27
C GLY A 308 -6.18 6.58 11.45
N GLY A 309 -4.88 6.86 11.42
CA GLY A 309 -4.23 7.69 12.45
C GLY A 309 -4.58 9.17 12.31
N ASN A 310 -4.66 9.89 13.43
CA ASN A 310 -4.75 11.35 13.38
C ASN A 310 -3.45 11.98 12.87
N ALA A 311 -3.56 13.14 12.23
CA ALA A 311 -2.43 13.99 11.89
C ALA A 311 -1.81 14.66 13.13
N GLY A 312 -0.72 15.40 12.89
CA GLY A 312 -0.16 16.33 13.85
C GLY A 312 -1.07 17.51 14.18
N LEU A 313 -0.79 18.20 15.29
CA LEU A 313 -1.63 19.28 15.82
C LEU A 313 -1.76 20.45 14.84
N LEU A 314 -0.67 20.92 14.22
CA LEU A 314 -0.71 22.10 13.36
C LEU A 314 -0.95 21.72 11.91
N PHE A 315 -0.20 20.73 11.40
CA PHE A 315 -0.20 20.37 9.98
C PHE A 315 -0.25 18.86 9.76
N GLY A 316 -0.89 18.45 8.68
CA GLY A 316 -0.90 17.07 8.19
C GLY A 316 -2.31 16.53 7.99
N GLN A 317 -2.45 15.59 7.05
CA GLN A 317 -3.73 14.94 6.77
C GLN A 317 -3.98 13.79 7.72
N GLY A 318 -5.26 13.61 8.09
CA GLY A 318 -5.67 12.39 8.76
C GLY A 318 -5.43 11.17 7.87
N GLY A 319 -5.04 10.05 8.48
CA GLY A 319 -4.87 8.78 7.78
C GLY A 319 -6.20 8.20 7.32
N ALA A 320 -6.20 7.50 6.19
CA ALA A 320 -7.36 6.77 5.71
C ALA A 320 -7.71 5.60 6.63
N GLY A 321 -8.99 5.30 6.82
CA GLY A 321 -9.45 4.05 7.42
C GLY A 321 -9.18 2.86 6.50
N GLY A 322 -8.90 1.71 7.09
CA GLY A 322 -8.71 0.44 6.38
C GLY A 322 -10.02 -0.12 5.85
N ALA A 323 -9.95 -0.88 4.76
CA ALA A 323 -11.11 -1.57 4.21
C ALA A 323 -11.57 -2.71 5.12
N GLY A 324 -12.87 -2.97 5.17
CA GLY A 324 -13.42 -4.18 5.77
C GLY A 324 -13.12 -5.43 4.95
N GLY A 325 -12.91 -6.55 5.62
CA GLY A 325 -12.63 -7.83 4.99
C GLY A 325 -13.88 -8.47 4.40
N ALA A 326 -13.72 -9.19 3.29
CA ALA A 326 -14.82 -9.92 2.66
C ALA A 326 -15.27 -11.10 3.52
N SER A 327 -16.53 -11.52 3.38
CA SER A 327 -17.08 -12.72 3.99
C SER A 327 -17.72 -13.65 2.96
N ILE A 328 -17.34 -14.93 3.06
CA ILE A 328 -17.90 -16.03 2.24
C ILE A 328 -18.68 -17.04 3.10
N GLY A 329 -18.35 -17.13 4.40
CA GLY A 329 -19.00 -18.03 5.35
C GLY A 329 -20.04 -17.35 6.24
N GLY A 330 -21.26 -17.12 5.72
CA GLY A 330 -22.47 -16.76 6.49
C GLY A 330 -22.48 -15.45 7.31
N ALA A 331 -21.32 -14.89 7.65
CA ALA A 331 -21.15 -13.62 8.34
C ALA A 331 -21.31 -12.44 7.37
N PRO A 332 -21.69 -11.24 7.84
CA PRO A 332 -21.63 -10.02 7.04
C PRO A 332 -20.21 -9.67 6.62
N GLY A 333 -20.08 -8.88 5.55
CA GLY A 333 -18.82 -8.24 5.22
C GLY A 333 -18.37 -7.32 6.36
N GLY A 334 -17.05 -7.18 6.55
CA GLY A 334 -16.50 -6.38 7.63
C GLY A 334 -16.77 -4.90 7.42
N HIS A 335 -16.96 -4.13 8.49
CA HIS A 335 -17.11 -2.67 8.38
C HIS A 335 -15.77 -2.03 8.00
N GLY A 336 -15.81 -0.93 7.24
CA GLY A 336 -14.65 -0.09 7.00
C GLY A 336 -14.23 0.68 8.25
N GLY A 337 -12.92 0.95 8.39
CA GLY A 337 -12.37 1.74 9.48
C GLY A 337 -12.67 3.23 9.34
N ALA A 338 -12.77 3.96 10.43
CA ALA A 338 -12.93 5.42 10.38
C ALA A 338 -11.64 6.12 9.91
N GLY A 339 -11.76 7.27 9.26
CA GLY A 339 -10.65 8.15 8.94
C GLY A 339 -10.11 8.91 10.15
N GLY A 340 -8.81 9.19 10.15
CA GLY A 340 -8.15 9.99 11.17
C GLY A 340 -8.49 11.48 11.06
N ASN A 341 -8.41 12.23 12.15
CA ASN A 341 -8.62 13.67 12.14
C ASN A 341 -7.40 14.43 11.60
N ALA A 342 -7.66 15.61 11.03
CA ALA A 342 -6.65 16.50 10.48
C ALA A 342 -5.96 17.37 11.54
N GLY A 343 -4.84 18.00 11.16
CA GLY A 343 -4.26 19.12 11.89
C GLY A 343 -5.10 20.40 11.83
N LEU A 344 -4.68 21.42 12.57
CA LEU A 344 -5.41 22.68 12.68
C LEU A 344 -5.39 23.51 11.39
N LEU A 345 -4.29 23.56 10.67
CA LEU A 345 -4.06 24.52 9.59
C LEU A 345 -3.93 23.82 8.24
N PHE A 346 -4.75 24.29 7.29
CA PHE A 346 -4.86 23.85 5.90
C PHE A 346 -5.04 22.34 5.69
N SER A 347 -5.46 21.60 6.71
CA SER A 347 -5.44 20.14 6.78
C SER A 347 -6.84 19.53 6.70
N SER A 348 -6.96 18.43 5.98
CA SER A 348 -8.19 17.67 5.78
C SER A 348 -8.21 16.36 6.56
N GLY A 349 -9.42 15.97 6.97
CA GLY A 349 -9.65 14.68 7.61
C GLY A 349 -9.36 13.52 6.66
N GLY A 350 -8.99 12.37 7.23
CA GLY A 350 -8.76 11.14 6.50
C GLY A 350 -10.05 10.51 5.98
N ALA A 351 -9.90 9.70 4.93
CA ALA A 351 -10.95 8.87 4.37
C ALA A 351 -11.57 7.92 5.40
N GLY A 352 -12.88 7.69 5.34
CA GLY A 352 -13.43 6.42 5.83
C GLY A 352 -13.04 5.26 4.92
N GLY A 353 -12.76 4.09 5.50
CA GLY A 353 -12.49 2.86 4.76
C GLY A 353 -13.77 2.27 4.15
N ALA A 354 -13.65 1.55 3.03
CA ALA A 354 -14.78 0.87 2.41
C ALA A 354 -15.23 -0.33 3.26
N GLY A 355 -16.52 -0.64 3.24
CA GLY A 355 -17.05 -1.89 3.78
C GLY A 355 -16.66 -3.10 2.93
N GLY A 356 -16.59 -4.26 3.57
CA GLY A 356 -16.24 -5.53 2.94
C GLY A 356 -17.41 -6.17 2.20
N PHE A 357 -17.09 -6.96 1.18
CA PHE A 357 -18.07 -7.77 0.44
C PHE A 357 -18.71 -8.85 1.33
N GLY A 358 -20.02 -9.09 1.19
CA GLY A 358 -20.74 -10.20 1.83
C GLY A 358 -21.36 -11.15 0.81
N GLU A 359 -20.96 -12.42 0.80
CA GLU A 359 -21.53 -13.38 -0.14
C GLU A 359 -22.97 -13.77 0.23
N VAL A 360 -23.16 -14.29 1.44
CA VAL A 360 -24.46 -14.82 1.91
C VAL A 360 -25.24 -13.76 2.70
N ALA A 361 -24.55 -12.99 3.54
CA ALA A 361 -25.12 -11.96 4.39
C ALA A 361 -24.88 -10.56 3.80
N ASN A 362 -25.20 -9.53 4.58
CA ASN A 362 -25.06 -8.14 4.15
C ASN A 362 -23.61 -7.78 3.83
N GLY A 363 -23.43 -6.83 2.92
CA GLY A 363 -22.16 -6.12 2.79
C GLY A 363 -21.87 -5.30 4.05
N GLY A 364 -20.60 -5.07 4.34
CA GLY A 364 -20.18 -4.28 5.49
C GLY A 364 -20.43 -2.79 5.31
N ASP A 365 -20.68 -2.05 6.39
CA ASP A 365 -20.83 -0.60 6.28
C ASP A 365 -19.49 0.10 5.98
N GLY A 366 -19.55 1.25 5.31
CA GLY A 366 -18.41 2.13 5.14
C GLY A 366 -18.04 2.87 6.44
N GLY A 367 -16.76 3.13 6.62
CA GLY A 367 -16.26 3.89 7.76
C GLY A 367 -16.55 5.39 7.67
N ALA A 368 -16.66 6.07 8.80
CA ALA A 368 -16.83 7.52 8.81
C ALA A 368 -15.55 8.26 8.36
N GLY A 369 -15.70 9.41 7.72
CA GLY A 369 -14.60 10.32 7.41
C GLY A 369 -14.12 11.10 8.65
N GLY A 370 -12.82 11.42 8.67
CA GLY A 370 -12.19 12.17 9.75
C GLY A 370 -12.58 13.65 9.75
N LYS A 371 -12.48 14.32 10.89
CA LYS A 371 -12.81 15.75 11.01
C LYS A 371 -11.61 16.63 10.64
N ALA A 372 -11.88 17.82 10.12
CA ALA A 372 -10.89 18.88 9.96
C ALA A 372 -10.68 19.71 11.24
N GLY A 373 -9.59 20.48 11.28
CA GLY A 373 -9.24 21.40 12.36
C GLY A 373 -9.85 22.80 12.21
N LEU A 374 -9.01 23.84 12.14
CA LEU A 374 -9.44 25.24 11.97
C LEU A 374 -9.65 25.60 10.49
N LEU A 375 -8.69 25.23 9.64
CA LEU A 375 -8.70 25.47 8.20
C LEU A 375 -8.53 24.13 7.48
N GLY A 376 -9.53 23.70 6.72
CA GLY A 376 -9.46 22.50 5.88
C GLY A 376 -10.77 21.69 5.84
N PHE A 377 -10.75 20.62 5.05
CA PHE A 377 -11.96 19.93 4.62
C PHE A 377 -12.21 18.65 5.41
N GLY A 378 -13.48 18.37 5.71
CA GLY A 378 -13.86 17.10 6.33
C GLY A 378 -13.49 15.92 5.43
N GLY A 379 -13.01 14.84 6.03
CA GLY A 379 -12.76 13.59 5.31
C GLY A 379 -14.06 13.02 4.78
N ILE A 380 -14.05 12.42 3.60
CA ILE A 380 -15.25 11.81 3.03
C ILE A 380 -15.48 10.41 3.61
N GLY A 381 -16.74 10.01 3.73
CA GLY A 381 -17.15 8.70 4.24
C GLY A 381 -16.80 7.56 3.27
N GLY A 382 -16.52 6.39 3.82
CA GLY A 382 -16.23 5.18 3.04
C GLY A 382 -17.47 4.62 2.37
N ALA A 383 -17.30 3.96 1.22
CA ALA A 383 -18.42 3.27 0.57
C ALA A 383 -18.86 2.05 1.39
N GLY A 384 -20.15 1.74 1.37
CA GLY A 384 -20.67 0.46 1.85
C GLY A 384 -20.20 -0.68 0.95
N GLY A 385 -19.99 -1.85 1.54
CA GLY A 385 -19.61 -3.07 0.84
C GLY A 385 -20.80 -3.71 0.12
N ASP A 386 -20.51 -4.42 -0.96
CA ASP A 386 -21.54 -5.09 -1.76
C ASP A 386 -21.97 -6.42 -1.13
N ALA A 387 -23.21 -6.83 -1.38
CA ALA A 387 -23.72 -8.16 -1.10
C ALA A 387 -23.88 -8.99 -2.39
N ASN A 388 -24.07 -10.31 -2.28
CA ASN A 388 -24.35 -11.19 -3.43
C ASN A 388 -25.71 -11.90 -3.34
N LEU A 389 -25.85 -12.97 -2.56
CA LEU A 389 -26.96 -13.93 -2.66
C LEU A 389 -28.29 -13.45 -2.06
N ALA A 390 -28.31 -13.06 -0.78
CA ALA A 390 -29.54 -12.69 -0.07
C ALA A 390 -29.37 -11.46 0.83
N GLY A 391 -28.13 -10.96 0.97
CA GLY A 391 -27.80 -9.80 1.77
C GLY A 391 -28.22 -8.48 1.13
N THR A 392 -28.40 -7.47 1.98
CA THR A 392 -28.48 -6.07 1.57
C THR A 392 -27.08 -5.49 1.42
N GLY A 393 -26.93 -4.51 0.53
CA GLY A 393 -25.69 -3.75 0.46
C GLY A 393 -25.43 -2.99 1.76
N GLY A 394 -24.15 -2.84 2.12
CA GLY A 394 -23.75 -2.09 3.31
C GLY A 394 -24.05 -0.61 3.17
N THR A 395 -24.26 0.07 4.29
CA THR A 395 -24.51 1.53 4.28
C THR A 395 -23.22 2.30 4.03
N GLY A 396 -23.32 3.45 3.38
CA GLY A 396 -22.20 4.36 3.22
C GLY A 396 -21.85 5.06 4.54
N GLY A 397 -20.56 5.30 4.76
CA GLY A 397 -20.06 5.99 5.93
C GLY A 397 -20.39 7.48 5.92
N THR A 398 -20.44 8.09 7.11
CA THR A 398 -20.71 9.53 7.23
C THR A 398 -19.49 10.36 6.83
N GLY A 399 -19.73 11.55 6.27
CA GLY A 399 -18.69 12.54 6.03
C GLY A 399 -18.25 13.26 7.30
N GLY A 400 -16.98 13.62 7.35
CA GLY A 400 -16.35 14.35 8.44
C GLY A 400 -16.74 15.83 8.46
N ARG A 401 -16.63 16.45 9.63
CA ARG A 401 -16.89 17.89 9.78
C ARG A 401 -15.80 18.73 9.10
N GLY A 402 -16.19 19.81 8.44
CA GLY A 402 -15.29 20.82 7.90
C GLY A 402 -14.62 21.67 8.98
N GLY A 403 -13.66 22.49 8.59
CA GLY A 403 -12.87 23.33 9.49
C GLY A 403 -13.72 24.34 10.26
N LEU A 404 -13.29 24.69 11.48
CA LEU A 404 -14.01 25.62 12.35
C LEU A 404 -14.14 27.02 11.71
N LEU A 405 -13.13 27.49 10.99
CA LEU A 405 -13.13 28.79 10.32
C LEU A 405 -13.43 28.65 8.82
N LEU A 406 -12.65 27.84 8.12
CA LEU A 406 -12.81 27.62 6.68
C LEU A 406 -12.72 26.13 6.35
N GLY A 407 -13.72 25.62 5.66
CA GLY A 407 -13.66 24.36 4.95
C GLY A 407 -14.99 23.63 4.89
N ASN A 408 -15.17 22.91 3.79
CA ASN A 408 -16.38 22.16 3.52
C ASN A 408 -16.45 20.91 4.40
N GLY A 409 -17.67 20.50 4.72
CA GLY A 409 -17.90 19.18 5.29
C GLY A 409 -17.63 18.08 4.27
N GLY A 410 -17.14 16.93 4.71
CA GLY A 410 -16.87 15.81 3.81
C GLY A 410 -18.16 15.22 3.25
N ALA A 411 -18.12 14.72 2.02
CA ALA A 411 -19.23 13.96 1.46
C ALA A 411 -19.47 12.64 2.21
N GLY A 412 -20.74 12.21 2.27
CA GLY A 412 -21.09 10.86 2.70
C GLY A 412 -20.68 9.81 1.68
N GLY A 413 -20.36 8.61 2.15
CA GLY A 413 -20.00 7.49 1.29
C GLY A 413 -21.21 6.92 0.54
N GLY A 414 -20.99 6.34 -0.63
CA GLY A 414 -22.04 5.63 -1.36
C GLY A 414 -22.47 4.35 -0.64
N GLY A 415 -23.73 3.94 -0.78
CA GLY A 415 -24.19 2.63 -0.32
C GLY A 415 -23.73 1.49 -1.24
N GLY A 416 -23.53 0.32 -0.66
CA GLY A 416 -23.14 -0.90 -1.38
C GLY A 416 -24.29 -1.51 -2.17
N GLN A 417 -23.96 -2.34 -3.14
CA GLN A 417 -24.91 -3.02 -4.01
C GLN A 417 -25.57 -4.21 -3.30
N GLY A 418 -26.85 -4.46 -3.58
CA GLY A 418 -27.57 -5.67 -3.22
C GLY A 418 -28.21 -6.27 -4.46
N PRO A 419 -27.54 -7.11 -5.27
CA PRO A 419 -28.10 -7.62 -6.51
C PRO A 419 -29.40 -8.41 -6.31
N ASN A 420 -29.52 -9.09 -5.16
CA ASN A 420 -30.64 -9.91 -4.78
C ASN A 420 -31.34 -9.44 -3.48
N GLY A 421 -30.89 -8.32 -2.90
CA GLY A 421 -31.44 -7.69 -1.68
C GLY A 421 -31.54 -6.16 -1.85
N ALA A 422 -31.98 -5.41 -0.84
CA ALA A 422 -31.96 -3.95 -0.98
C ALA A 422 -30.51 -3.42 -1.15
N GLY A 423 -30.32 -2.40 -1.98
CA GLY A 423 -29.09 -1.62 -1.98
C GLY A 423 -28.92 -0.89 -0.64
N GLY A 424 -27.67 -0.71 -0.21
CA GLY A 424 -27.36 0.00 1.03
C GLY A 424 -27.68 1.48 0.93
N SER A 425 -28.08 2.12 2.03
CA SER A 425 -28.28 3.57 2.04
C SER A 425 -26.95 4.31 1.89
N GLY A 426 -26.99 5.49 1.25
CA GLY A 426 -25.85 6.40 1.25
C GLY A 426 -25.62 7.03 2.63
N GLY A 427 -24.38 7.39 2.92
CA GLY A 427 -23.99 8.03 4.17
C GLY A 427 -24.38 9.50 4.23
N THR A 428 -24.43 10.07 5.44
CA THR A 428 -24.72 11.50 5.60
C THR A 428 -23.50 12.35 5.24
N GLY A 429 -23.70 13.51 4.64
CA GLY A 429 -22.67 14.53 4.48
C GLY A 429 -22.29 15.18 5.82
N GLY A 430 -21.03 15.60 5.93
CA GLY A 430 -20.54 16.32 7.10
C GLY A 430 -20.94 17.79 7.08
N ASN A 431 -21.06 18.42 8.24
CA ASN A 431 -21.37 19.85 8.32
C ASN A 431 -20.12 20.71 8.15
N ALA A 432 -20.28 21.89 7.56
CA ALA A 432 -19.35 23.00 7.72
C ALA A 432 -19.60 23.74 9.04
N VAL A 433 -18.83 24.81 9.31
CA VAL A 433 -18.96 25.57 10.57
C VAL A 433 -19.17 27.06 10.36
N LEU A 434 -18.14 27.81 9.99
CA LEU A 434 -18.25 29.27 9.81
C LEU A 434 -18.29 29.63 8.32
N ILE A 435 -17.25 29.27 7.57
CA ILE A 435 -17.16 29.40 6.12
C ILE A 435 -16.94 28.02 5.52
N GLY A 436 -17.80 27.59 4.61
CA GLY A 436 -17.70 26.25 4.02
C GLY A 436 -19.07 25.73 3.61
N ASP A 437 -19.12 24.96 2.53
CA ASP A 437 -20.32 24.24 2.12
C ASP A 437 -20.50 22.98 2.98
N GLY A 438 -21.76 22.63 3.26
CA GLY A 438 -22.08 21.34 3.85
C GLY A 438 -21.75 20.23 2.87
N GLY A 439 -21.27 19.08 3.36
CA GLY A 439 -20.90 17.96 2.53
C GLY A 439 -22.11 17.33 1.85
N ASN A 440 -21.92 16.80 0.64
CA ASN A 440 -22.99 16.10 -0.07
C ASN A 440 -23.41 14.81 0.62
N ALA A 441 -24.69 14.47 0.53
CA ALA A 441 -25.16 13.13 0.84
C ALA A 441 -24.48 12.07 -0.04
N GLY A 442 -24.26 10.90 0.55
CA GLY A 442 -23.93 9.69 -0.19
C GLY A 442 -25.10 9.23 -1.04
N VAL A 443 -24.80 8.71 -2.23
CA VAL A 443 -25.79 8.09 -3.11
C VAL A 443 -26.07 6.67 -2.62
N GLY A 444 -27.33 6.24 -2.61
CA GLY A 444 -27.69 4.87 -2.24
C GLY A 444 -27.19 3.83 -3.26
N GLY A 445 -26.95 2.61 -2.80
CA GLY A 445 -26.62 1.47 -3.63
C GLY A 445 -27.82 0.99 -4.44
N THR A 446 -27.56 0.23 -5.50
CA THR A 446 -28.59 -0.37 -6.37
C THR A 446 -28.89 -1.81 -5.96
N GLY A 447 -30.08 -2.27 -6.34
CA GLY A 447 -30.66 -3.57 -6.03
C GLY A 447 -32.14 -3.59 -6.42
N PRO A 448 -32.87 -4.72 -6.26
CA PRO A 448 -34.31 -4.77 -6.50
C PRO A 448 -35.09 -3.65 -5.80
N ALA A 449 -34.64 -3.26 -4.60
CA ALA A 449 -34.97 -1.98 -3.98
C ALA A 449 -33.69 -1.15 -3.87
N ALA A 450 -33.67 0.05 -4.45
CA ALA A 450 -32.54 0.96 -4.31
C ALA A 450 -32.42 1.46 -2.87
N GLY A 451 -31.19 1.62 -2.40
CA GLY A 451 -30.91 2.27 -1.13
C GLY A 451 -31.27 3.75 -1.16
N ALA A 452 -31.68 4.28 -0.02
CA ALA A 452 -31.95 5.71 0.11
C ALA A 452 -30.68 6.53 -0.08
N THR A 453 -30.78 7.70 -0.72
CA THR A 453 -29.72 8.71 -0.65
C THR A 453 -29.60 9.21 0.79
N GLY A 454 -28.38 9.39 1.28
CA GLY A 454 -28.12 9.92 2.61
C GLY A 454 -28.60 11.36 2.78
N VAL A 455 -28.42 11.93 3.97
CA VAL A 455 -28.75 13.33 4.25
C VAL A 455 -27.54 14.22 4.01
N GLY A 456 -27.71 15.36 3.33
CA GLY A 456 -26.65 16.34 3.13
C GLY A 456 -26.30 17.12 4.40
N GLY A 457 -25.06 17.61 4.47
CA GLY A 457 -24.59 18.44 5.58
C GLY A 457 -25.08 19.89 5.49
N ILE A 458 -25.11 20.57 6.62
CA ILE A 458 -25.44 22.00 6.72
C ILE A 458 -24.20 22.84 6.42
N GLY A 459 -24.39 23.93 5.67
CA GLY A 459 -23.37 24.93 5.33
C GLY A 459 -22.95 25.81 6.51
N GLY A 460 -21.88 26.57 6.32
CA GLY A 460 -21.31 27.45 7.34
C GLY A 460 -22.26 28.57 7.76
N GLN A 461 -22.15 29.02 9.01
CA GLN A 461 -23.02 30.05 9.59
C GLN A 461 -22.89 31.44 8.96
N LEU A 462 -21.76 31.72 8.31
CA LEU A 462 -21.51 33.01 7.64
C LEU A 462 -21.60 32.88 6.12
N LEU A 463 -20.95 31.87 5.56
CA LEU A 463 -20.91 31.63 4.13
C LEU A 463 -20.82 30.14 3.85
N GLY A 464 -21.71 29.62 3.02
CA GLY A 464 -21.71 28.21 2.66
C GLY A 464 -23.09 27.73 2.27
N LEU A 465 -23.16 27.01 1.16
CA LEU A 465 -24.37 26.33 0.73
C LEU A 465 -24.53 25.02 1.50
N ASP A 466 -25.77 24.63 1.74
CA ASP A 466 -26.05 23.29 2.25
C ASP A 466 -25.66 22.23 1.20
N GLY A 467 -25.24 21.06 1.66
CA GLY A 467 -24.92 19.94 0.79
C GLY A 467 -26.16 19.38 0.10
N PHE A 468 -25.96 18.64 -1.00
CA PHE A 468 -27.07 17.98 -1.67
C PHE A 468 -27.84 17.05 -0.73
N ASN A 469 -29.17 17.17 -0.75
CA ASN A 469 -30.13 16.48 0.11
C ASN A 469 -30.03 16.85 1.62
N ALA A 470 -29.57 18.05 1.95
CA ALA A 470 -29.58 18.55 3.32
C ALA A 470 -31.01 18.80 3.85
N PRO A 471 -31.23 18.71 5.18
CA PRO A 471 -32.51 19.04 5.78
C PRO A 471 -32.90 20.49 5.52
N ALA A 472 -34.21 20.76 5.41
CA ALA A 472 -34.71 22.12 5.27
C ALA A 472 -34.26 23.01 6.46
N PRO A 473 -33.87 24.28 6.20
CA PRO A 473 -33.47 25.21 7.25
C PRO A 473 -34.54 25.35 8.35
N THR A 474 -34.18 25.04 9.60
CA THR A 474 -35.06 25.24 10.76
C THR A 474 -34.91 26.65 11.38
N SER A 475 -33.86 27.39 11.00
CA SER A 475 -33.62 28.77 11.41
C SER A 475 -33.96 29.75 10.27
N PRO A 476 -34.75 30.82 10.54
CA PRO A 476 -35.03 31.86 9.54
C PRO A 476 -33.78 32.54 8.99
N LEU A 477 -32.74 32.68 9.83
CA LEU A 477 -31.47 33.29 9.41
C LEU A 477 -30.73 32.42 8.39
N HIS A 478 -30.70 31.11 8.63
CA HIS A 478 -30.08 30.15 7.70
C HIS A 478 -30.86 30.09 6.37
N ALA A 479 -32.19 30.12 6.43
CA ALA A 479 -33.02 30.16 5.23
C ALA A 479 -32.74 31.42 4.37
N ALA A 480 -32.63 32.60 5.00
CA ALA A 480 -32.29 33.84 4.33
C ALA A 480 -30.87 33.79 3.73
N GLN A 481 -29.90 33.20 4.45
CA GLN A 481 -28.55 33.00 3.94
C GLN A 481 -28.54 32.14 2.66
N GLN A 482 -29.24 31.00 2.64
CA GLN A 482 -29.32 30.15 1.45
C GLN A 482 -29.98 30.87 0.26
N GLN A 483 -30.98 31.72 0.49
CA GLN A 483 -31.59 32.55 -0.57
C GLN A 483 -30.62 33.57 -1.16
N VAL A 484 -29.84 34.25 -0.32
CA VAL A 484 -28.83 35.21 -0.78
C VAL A 484 -27.75 34.50 -1.58
N LEU A 485 -27.27 33.34 -1.12
CA LEU A 485 -26.29 32.53 -1.84
C LEU A 485 -26.81 32.10 -3.22
N ASN A 486 -28.08 31.70 -3.31
CA ASN A 486 -28.70 31.37 -4.61
C ASN A 486 -28.78 32.58 -5.54
N ALA A 487 -29.09 33.77 -5.02
CA ALA A 487 -29.08 35.00 -5.82
C ALA A 487 -27.66 35.38 -6.30
N VAL A 488 -26.64 35.15 -5.48
CA VAL A 488 -25.22 35.33 -5.84
C VAL A 488 -24.81 34.31 -6.91
N ASN A 489 -25.24 33.06 -6.81
CA ASN A 489 -24.89 32.00 -7.75
C ASN A 489 -25.58 32.12 -9.10
N ALA A 490 -26.81 32.66 -9.16
CA ALA A 490 -27.59 32.75 -10.39
C ALA A 490 -26.83 33.34 -11.60
N PRO A 491 -26.17 34.51 -11.52
CA PRO A 491 -25.42 35.05 -12.65
C PRO A 491 -24.26 34.15 -13.10
N PHE A 492 -23.57 33.49 -12.16
CA PHE A 492 -22.46 32.58 -12.48
C PHE A 492 -22.96 31.29 -13.13
N GLN A 493 -24.06 30.74 -12.62
CA GLN A 493 -24.70 29.56 -13.18
C GLN A 493 -25.17 29.82 -14.62
N THR A 494 -25.74 31.00 -14.89
CA THR A 494 -26.15 31.40 -16.25
C THR A 494 -24.95 31.62 -17.17
N PHE A 495 -23.89 32.28 -16.70
CA PHE A 495 -22.75 32.65 -17.54
C PHE A 495 -21.78 31.50 -17.80
N THR A 496 -21.55 30.63 -16.81
CA THR A 496 -20.50 29.59 -16.86
C THR A 496 -21.04 28.16 -16.83
N GLY A 497 -22.35 27.98 -16.58
CA GLY A 497 -22.95 26.66 -16.35
C GLY A 497 -22.62 26.05 -14.98
N ARG A 498 -21.96 26.80 -14.09
CA ARG A 498 -21.56 26.36 -12.74
C ARG A 498 -21.75 27.48 -11.71
N PRO A 499 -22.02 27.16 -10.43
CA PRO A 499 -22.22 28.19 -9.43
C PRO A 499 -20.89 28.83 -9.03
N LEU A 500 -20.94 29.93 -8.28
CA LEU A 500 -19.73 30.47 -7.64
C LEU A 500 -19.41 29.70 -6.36
N ILE A 501 -20.43 29.43 -5.56
CA ILE A 501 -20.37 28.74 -4.26
C ILE A 501 -21.33 27.55 -4.29
N GLY A 502 -20.91 26.39 -3.84
CA GLY A 502 -21.76 25.21 -3.74
C GLY A 502 -21.11 23.99 -4.36
N ASN A 503 -21.49 22.82 -3.88
CA ASN A 503 -20.93 21.57 -4.36
C ASN A 503 -21.45 21.19 -5.75
N GLY A 504 -20.72 20.29 -6.41
CA GLY A 504 -21.16 19.66 -7.65
C GLY A 504 -22.26 18.64 -7.39
N THR A 505 -23.19 18.51 -8.33
CA THR A 505 -24.31 17.55 -8.27
C THR A 505 -23.79 16.11 -8.31
N PRO A 506 -24.18 15.24 -7.37
CA PRO A 506 -23.91 13.82 -7.48
C PRO A 506 -24.55 13.20 -8.73
N GLY A 507 -23.84 12.27 -9.37
CA GLY A 507 -24.41 11.41 -10.41
C GLY A 507 -25.47 10.48 -9.82
N ALA A 508 -26.52 10.18 -10.59
CA ALA A 508 -27.61 9.33 -10.13
C ALA A 508 -27.15 7.87 -9.92
N ALA A 509 -27.68 7.20 -8.90
CA ALA A 509 -27.44 5.77 -8.66
C ALA A 509 -27.78 4.93 -9.91
N GLY A 510 -26.93 3.97 -10.25
CA GLY A 510 -27.13 3.08 -11.39
C GLY A 510 -26.88 3.71 -12.77
N SER A 511 -26.63 5.01 -12.87
CA SER A 511 -26.45 5.68 -14.16
C SER A 511 -25.02 5.59 -14.72
N GLY A 512 -24.03 5.34 -13.88
CA GLY A 512 -22.61 5.52 -14.23
C GLY A 512 -22.24 6.96 -14.59
N ALA A 513 -23.12 7.94 -14.35
CA ALA A 513 -22.89 9.32 -14.74
C ALA A 513 -21.80 9.98 -13.89
N HIS A 514 -21.02 10.86 -14.50
CA HIS A 514 -20.02 11.65 -13.79
C HIS A 514 -20.66 12.60 -12.77
N GLY A 515 -19.94 12.84 -11.67
CA GLY A 515 -20.29 13.90 -10.75
C GLY A 515 -20.07 15.27 -11.38
N GLY A 516 -20.98 16.21 -11.10
CA GLY A 516 -20.85 17.60 -11.52
C GLY A 516 -19.65 18.26 -10.84
N ALA A 517 -19.06 19.25 -11.48
CA ALA A 517 -17.97 20.00 -10.87
C ALA A 517 -18.50 21.02 -9.84
N GLY A 518 -17.73 21.30 -8.79
CA GLY A 518 -18.07 22.26 -7.73
C GLY A 518 -18.15 23.71 -8.22
N GLY A 519 -18.57 24.62 -7.36
CA GLY A 519 -18.58 26.06 -7.63
C GLY A 519 -17.18 26.61 -7.91
N TRP A 520 -17.07 27.72 -8.63
CA TRP A 520 -15.77 28.28 -9.04
C TRP A 520 -14.88 28.70 -7.86
N LEU A 521 -15.47 29.27 -6.82
CA LEU A 521 -14.75 29.79 -5.65
C LEU A 521 -14.68 28.76 -4.53
N LEU A 522 -15.85 28.29 -4.09
CA LEU A 522 -16.01 27.34 -3.00
C LEU A 522 -16.95 26.23 -3.46
N GLY A 523 -16.54 24.98 -3.29
CA GLY A 523 -17.41 23.85 -3.60
C GLY A 523 -16.65 22.58 -3.86
N ASP A 524 -17.13 21.51 -3.25
CA ASP A 524 -16.62 20.18 -3.51
C ASP A 524 -17.13 19.66 -4.85
N GLY A 525 -16.39 18.74 -5.46
CA GLY A 525 -16.90 17.99 -6.60
C GLY A 525 -18.06 17.08 -6.23
N GLY A 526 -18.99 16.88 -7.16
CA GLY A 526 -20.07 15.91 -7.00
C GLY A 526 -19.55 14.47 -7.05
N ALA A 527 -20.17 13.58 -6.29
CA ALA A 527 -19.87 12.15 -6.38
C ALA A 527 -20.29 11.60 -7.76
N GLY A 528 -19.55 10.63 -8.30
CA GLY A 528 -19.97 9.88 -9.48
C GLY A 528 -21.11 8.92 -9.15
N GLY A 529 -22.02 8.72 -10.10
CA GLY A 529 -23.10 7.74 -9.99
C GLY A 529 -22.57 6.31 -10.07
N SER A 530 -23.15 5.40 -9.28
CA SER A 530 -22.84 3.97 -9.39
C SER A 530 -23.26 3.40 -10.74
N GLY A 531 -22.63 2.32 -11.18
CA GLY A 531 -23.09 1.54 -12.33
C GLY A 531 -24.38 0.76 -12.00
N ALA A 532 -25.21 0.48 -13.01
CA ALA A 532 -26.45 -0.29 -12.85
C ALA A 532 -26.15 -1.76 -12.49
N THR A 533 -26.70 -2.27 -11.38
CA THR A 533 -26.60 -3.68 -10.99
C THR A 533 -26.84 -4.64 -12.16
N GLY A 534 -25.98 -5.66 -12.24
CA GLY A 534 -26.09 -6.73 -13.21
C GLY A 534 -25.54 -6.43 -14.61
N THR A 535 -25.05 -5.22 -14.86
CA THR A 535 -24.58 -4.80 -16.20
C THR A 535 -23.07 -4.91 -16.38
N GLY A 536 -22.29 -4.92 -15.29
CA GLY A 536 -20.84 -4.77 -15.36
C GLY A 536 -20.37 -3.39 -15.84
N ASN A 537 -21.26 -2.39 -15.93
CA ASN A 537 -20.90 -1.02 -16.31
C ASN A 537 -20.02 -0.35 -15.26
N PRO A 538 -19.08 0.53 -15.67
CA PRO A 538 -18.26 1.27 -14.74
C PRO A 538 -19.07 2.31 -13.96
N GLY A 539 -18.56 2.68 -12.79
CA GLY A 539 -19.04 3.84 -12.05
C GLY A 539 -18.56 5.14 -12.69
N GLY A 540 -19.32 6.21 -12.51
CA GLY A 540 -18.95 7.53 -13.02
C GLY A 540 -17.78 8.13 -12.26
N ALA A 541 -16.90 8.85 -12.94
CA ALA A 541 -15.88 9.65 -12.25
C ALA A 541 -16.50 10.75 -11.36
N GLY A 542 -15.84 11.08 -10.26
CA GLY A 542 -16.18 12.23 -9.43
C GLY A 542 -15.88 13.56 -10.13
N GLY A 543 -16.66 14.59 -9.80
CA GLY A 543 -16.47 15.94 -10.32
C GLY A 543 -15.25 16.62 -9.72
N SER A 544 -14.63 17.55 -10.45
CA SER A 544 -13.57 18.40 -9.89
C SER A 544 -14.14 19.49 -8.98
N ALA A 545 -13.37 19.88 -7.97
CA ALA A 545 -13.69 21.05 -7.15
C ALA A 545 -13.36 22.38 -7.85
N GLY A 546 -13.71 23.48 -7.18
CA GLY A 546 -13.42 24.86 -7.59
C GLY A 546 -12.00 25.35 -7.30
N LEU A 547 -11.89 26.59 -6.83
CA LEU A 547 -10.66 27.13 -6.26
C LEU A 547 -10.36 26.48 -4.90
N LEU A 548 -11.38 26.37 -4.05
CA LEU A 548 -11.36 25.73 -2.73
C LEU A 548 -12.43 24.64 -2.66
N GLY A 549 -12.02 23.41 -2.32
CA GLY A 549 -12.95 22.28 -2.15
C GLY A 549 -12.28 20.94 -2.40
N ALA A 550 -12.86 19.87 -1.87
CA ALA A 550 -12.42 18.51 -2.13
C ALA A 550 -12.99 17.99 -3.46
N GLY A 551 -12.21 17.20 -4.21
CA GLY A 551 -12.71 16.51 -5.39
C GLY A 551 -13.81 15.51 -5.03
N GLY A 552 -14.74 15.29 -5.95
CA GLY A 552 -15.84 14.35 -5.76
C GLY A 552 -15.35 12.90 -5.76
N THR A 553 -16.03 12.02 -5.04
CA THR A 553 -15.77 10.59 -5.09
C THR A 553 -16.14 9.99 -6.44
N GLY A 554 -15.41 8.99 -6.91
CA GLY A 554 -15.85 8.14 -8.01
C GLY A 554 -17.00 7.24 -7.58
N GLY A 555 -17.92 6.97 -8.49
CA GLY A 555 -19.03 6.04 -8.30
C GLY A 555 -18.56 4.59 -8.29
N ALA A 556 -19.28 3.72 -7.57
CA ALA A 556 -19.00 2.29 -7.55
C ALA A 556 -19.31 1.64 -8.91
N GLY A 557 -18.50 0.66 -9.32
CA GLY A 557 -18.79 -0.18 -10.48
C GLY A 557 -20.02 -1.06 -10.28
N ALA A 558 -20.67 -1.44 -11.37
CA ALA A 558 -21.79 -2.35 -11.33
C ALA A 558 -21.35 -3.79 -11.04
N SER A 559 -22.17 -4.51 -10.28
CA SER A 559 -22.10 -5.98 -10.23
C SER A 559 -22.43 -6.58 -11.61
N THR A 560 -21.96 -7.79 -11.87
CA THR A 560 -22.43 -8.59 -13.01
C THR A 560 -22.53 -10.08 -12.67
N PRO A 561 -23.58 -10.79 -13.14
CA PRO A 561 -23.62 -12.24 -13.06
C PRO A 561 -22.64 -12.89 -14.05
N GLY A 562 -22.25 -12.21 -15.13
CA GLY A 562 -21.42 -12.74 -16.20
C GLY A 562 -20.40 -11.72 -16.73
N GLY A 563 -19.16 -12.15 -16.94
CA GLY A 563 -18.06 -11.26 -17.35
C GLY A 563 -17.41 -10.53 -16.16
N THR A 564 -16.65 -9.48 -16.45
CA THR A 564 -15.94 -8.71 -15.42
C THR A 564 -16.85 -7.70 -14.74
N GLY A 565 -16.76 -7.58 -13.42
CA GLY A 565 -17.43 -6.51 -12.68
C GLY A 565 -17.00 -5.13 -13.20
N GLY A 566 -17.89 -4.14 -13.06
CA GLY A 566 -17.61 -2.79 -13.56
C GLY A 566 -16.47 -2.13 -12.80
N ALA A 567 -15.63 -1.36 -13.48
CA ALA A 567 -14.60 -0.58 -12.80
C ALA A 567 -15.22 0.51 -11.93
N GLY A 568 -14.60 0.83 -10.80
CA GLY A 568 -14.92 2.03 -10.04
C GLY A 568 -14.54 3.29 -10.81
N GLY A 569 -15.34 4.35 -10.66
CA GLY A 569 -15.04 5.65 -11.25
C GLY A 569 -13.81 6.30 -10.61
N ALA A 570 -13.06 7.09 -11.36
CA ALA A 570 -11.95 7.86 -10.78
C ALA A 570 -12.47 8.96 -9.83
N GLY A 571 -11.70 9.31 -8.82
CA GLY A 571 -11.94 10.49 -7.99
C GLY A 571 -11.69 11.78 -8.77
N GLY A 572 -12.45 12.82 -8.46
CA GLY A 572 -12.28 14.15 -9.04
C GLY A 572 -11.06 14.88 -8.48
N ALA A 573 -10.54 15.85 -9.22
CA ALA A 573 -9.44 16.67 -8.73
C ALA A 573 -9.89 17.60 -7.59
N GLY A 574 -9.02 17.80 -6.61
CA GLY A 574 -9.18 18.80 -5.56
C GLY A 574 -9.11 20.23 -6.11
N GLY A 575 -9.55 21.19 -5.30
CA GLY A 575 -9.67 22.58 -5.71
C GLY A 575 -8.31 23.16 -6.09
N TRP A 576 -8.25 24.00 -7.13
CA TRP A 576 -7.00 24.43 -7.75
C TRP A 576 -5.98 24.99 -6.74
N LEU A 577 -6.43 25.81 -5.78
CA LEU A 577 -5.57 26.36 -4.74
C LEU A 577 -5.40 25.37 -3.58
N SER A 578 -6.52 24.94 -3.00
CA SER A 578 -6.52 24.04 -1.85
C SER A 578 -7.72 23.11 -1.86
N GLY A 579 -7.47 21.85 -1.56
CA GLY A 579 -8.46 20.80 -1.69
C GLY A 579 -7.83 19.45 -1.94
N THR A 580 -8.29 18.43 -1.23
CA THR A 580 -7.86 17.06 -1.50
C THR A 580 -8.49 16.53 -2.77
N GLY A 581 -7.78 15.66 -3.48
CA GLY A 581 -8.40 14.85 -4.52
C GLY A 581 -9.50 13.96 -3.94
N GLY A 582 -10.53 13.71 -4.74
CA GLY A 582 -11.60 12.79 -4.41
C GLY A 582 -11.14 11.34 -4.46
N PHE A 583 -11.86 10.42 -3.81
CA PHE A 583 -11.49 9.01 -3.83
C PHE A 583 -11.96 8.31 -5.09
N GLY A 584 -11.23 7.27 -5.48
CA GLY A 584 -11.71 6.33 -6.47
C GLY A 584 -12.90 5.52 -5.95
N GLY A 585 -13.84 5.21 -6.82
CA GLY A 585 -14.98 4.34 -6.52
C GLY A 585 -14.54 2.87 -6.38
N ALA A 586 -15.32 2.09 -5.63
CA ALA A 586 -15.11 0.64 -5.54
C ALA A 586 -15.38 -0.06 -6.88
N GLY A 587 -14.62 -1.11 -7.19
CA GLY A 587 -14.91 -2.00 -8.31
C GLY A 587 -16.12 -2.89 -8.01
N GLY A 588 -16.94 -3.15 -9.02
CA GLY A 588 -18.15 -3.97 -8.88
C GLY A 588 -17.84 -5.48 -8.78
N PRO A 589 -18.67 -6.26 -8.09
CA PRO A 589 -18.43 -7.68 -7.90
C PRO A 589 -18.86 -8.52 -9.12
N SER A 590 -18.32 -9.73 -9.25
CA SER A 590 -18.74 -10.69 -10.29
C SER A 590 -18.93 -12.09 -9.74
N THR A 591 -19.92 -12.83 -10.24
CA THR A 591 -20.16 -14.22 -9.82
C THR A 591 -19.63 -15.28 -10.76
N GLN A 592 -19.28 -14.92 -12.01
CA GLN A 592 -18.75 -15.85 -13.02
C GLN A 592 -17.47 -15.37 -13.70
N GLY A 593 -17.04 -14.13 -13.48
CA GLY A 593 -15.82 -13.57 -14.05
C GLY A 593 -15.02 -12.79 -13.01
N ALA A 594 -14.04 -12.01 -13.44
CA ALA A 594 -13.22 -11.25 -12.49
C ALA A 594 -13.99 -10.08 -11.84
N GLY A 595 -13.61 -9.71 -10.63
CA GLY A 595 -14.07 -8.49 -9.99
C GLY A 595 -13.58 -7.26 -10.75
N GLY A 596 -14.36 -6.18 -10.71
CA GLY A 596 -13.99 -4.91 -11.33
C GLY A 596 -12.82 -4.24 -10.60
N THR A 597 -12.00 -3.50 -11.31
CA THR A 597 -10.91 -2.73 -10.69
C THR A 597 -11.46 -1.54 -9.91
N GLY A 598 -10.82 -1.18 -8.79
CA GLY A 598 -11.08 0.07 -8.10
C GLY A 598 -10.67 1.29 -8.94
N GLY A 599 -11.38 2.39 -8.78
CA GLY A 599 -11.06 3.65 -9.45
C GLY A 599 -9.81 4.32 -8.88
N ALA A 600 -9.10 5.09 -9.68
CA ALA A 600 -7.96 5.88 -9.18
C ALA A 600 -8.44 7.05 -8.30
N GLY A 601 -7.65 7.43 -7.31
CA GLY A 601 -7.85 8.66 -6.55
C GLY A 601 -7.53 9.91 -7.39
N GLY A 602 -8.25 11.00 -7.13
CA GLY A 602 -8.03 12.28 -7.79
C GLY A 602 -6.75 12.98 -7.31
N ALA A 603 -6.18 13.83 -8.14
CA ALA A 603 -5.05 14.66 -7.73
C ALA A 603 -5.49 15.75 -6.73
N GLY A 604 -4.60 16.11 -5.81
CA GLY A 604 -4.78 17.29 -4.97
C GLY A 604 -4.58 18.60 -5.73
N GLY A 605 -5.16 19.69 -5.20
CA GLY A 605 -4.85 21.06 -5.62
C GLY A 605 -3.39 21.46 -5.37
N ILE A 606 -2.99 22.72 -5.64
CA ILE A 606 -1.62 23.19 -5.38
C ILE A 606 -1.15 22.86 -3.95
N PHE A 607 -2.02 23.05 -2.95
CA PHE A 607 -1.78 22.69 -1.55
C PHE A 607 -2.50 21.40 -1.10
N GLY A 608 -3.18 20.70 -2.02
CA GLY A 608 -3.98 19.53 -1.69
C GLY A 608 -3.17 18.26 -1.46
N ALA A 609 -3.76 17.28 -0.78
CA ALA A 609 -3.27 15.89 -0.85
C ALA A 609 -4.00 15.12 -1.95
N GLY A 610 -3.38 14.05 -2.44
CA GLY A 610 -4.03 13.14 -3.37
C GLY A 610 -5.16 12.35 -2.71
N GLY A 611 -6.19 12.02 -3.47
CA GLY A 611 -7.27 11.15 -3.02
C GLY A 611 -6.83 9.69 -2.96
N THR A 612 -7.45 8.88 -2.11
CA THR A 612 -7.21 7.44 -2.06
C THR A 612 -7.78 6.71 -3.27
N GLY A 613 -7.15 5.62 -3.68
CA GLY A 613 -7.69 4.71 -4.68
C GLY A 613 -8.86 3.89 -4.12
N GLY A 614 -9.78 3.50 -5.00
CA GLY A 614 -10.91 2.65 -4.66
C GLY A 614 -10.51 1.19 -4.46
N VAL A 615 -11.27 0.44 -3.67
CA VAL A 615 -11.05 -1.00 -3.50
C VAL A 615 -11.45 -1.79 -4.75
N GLY A 616 -10.77 -2.90 -5.02
CA GLY A 616 -11.16 -3.83 -6.07
C GLY A 616 -12.41 -4.65 -5.71
N GLY A 617 -13.20 -5.01 -6.72
CA GLY A 617 -14.43 -5.78 -6.57
C GLY A 617 -14.17 -7.25 -6.23
N GLY A 618 -15.08 -7.85 -5.46
CA GLY A 618 -15.02 -9.28 -5.13
C GLY A 618 -15.44 -10.18 -6.30
N SER A 619 -14.91 -11.40 -6.36
CA SER A 619 -15.37 -12.42 -7.31
C SER A 619 -15.54 -13.80 -6.69
N THR A 620 -16.69 -14.43 -6.96
CA THR A 620 -16.96 -15.84 -6.60
C THR A 620 -16.80 -16.81 -7.78
N GLY A 621 -16.36 -16.32 -8.95
CA GLY A 621 -16.21 -17.14 -10.16
C GLY A 621 -14.96 -16.81 -10.98
N GLY A 622 -14.03 -16.05 -10.41
CA GLY A 622 -12.79 -15.62 -11.04
C GLY A 622 -11.87 -14.90 -10.07
N ASN A 623 -10.96 -14.11 -10.62
CA ASN A 623 -10.01 -13.30 -9.86
C ASN A 623 -10.68 -12.10 -9.19
N GLY A 624 -10.14 -11.68 -8.04
CA GLY A 624 -10.49 -10.42 -7.43
C GLY A 624 -10.04 -9.23 -8.29
N GLY A 625 -10.80 -8.14 -8.24
CA GLY A 625 -10.44 -6.91 -8.92
C GLY A 625 -9.21 -6.24 -8.28
N ALA A 626 -8.35 -5.60 -9.08
CA ALA A 626 -7.24 -4.83 -8.52
C ALA A 626 -7.74 -3.57 -7.82
N GLY A 627 -7.05 -3.13 -6.77
CA GLY A 627 -7.26 -1.84 -6.15
C GLY A 627 -6.83 -0.68 -7.05
N GLY A 628 -7.48 0.45 -6.92
CA GLY A 628 -7.15 1.67 -7.66
C GLY A 628 -5.91 2.37 -7.09
N ASN A 629 -5.18 3.07 -7.95
CA ASN A 629 -4.01 3.84 -7.49
C ASN A 629 -4.45 5.09 -6.69
N GLY A 630 -3.63 5.49 -5.73
CA GLY A 630 -3.78 6.78 -5.06
C GLY A 630 -3.45 7.96 -6.00
N GLY A 631 -4.12 9.08 -5.79
CA GLY A 631 -3.88 10.32 -6.52
C GLY A 631 -2.60 11.01 -6.07
N THR A 632 -2.03 11.85 -6.93
CA THR A 632 -0.83 12.62 -6.61
C THR A 632 -1.13 13.78 -5.67
N GLY A 633 -0.19 14.08 -4.77
CA GLY A 633 -0.20 15.28 -3.95
C GLY A 633 -0.01 16.57 -4.75
N GLY A 634 -0.40 17.68 -4.15
CA GLY A 634 -0.29 19.03 -4.69
C GLY A 634 1.12 19.54 -4.83
N LEU A 635 1.39 20.30 -5.90
CA LEU A 635 2.72 20.79 -6.28
C LEU A 635 3.52 21.44 -5.12
N LEU A 636 2.85 22.25 -4.30
CA LEU A 636 3.43 23.06 -3.23
C LEU A 636 2.90 22.66 -1.85
N GLY A 637 2.18 21.54 -1.73
CA GLY A 637 1.56 21.12 -0.48
C GLY A 637 2.55 21.05 0.67
N ALA A 638 3.79 20.63 0.41
CA ALA A 638 4.85 20.52 1.41
C ALA A 638 5.08 21.78 2.24
N LEU A 639 4.92 22.97 1.63
CA LEU A 639 5.19 24.26 2.27
C LEU A 639 4.22 24.55 3.42
N VAL A 640 3.03 23.94 3.37
CA VAL A 640 1.98 24.08 4.37
C VAL A 640 1.74 22.77 5.14
N GLY A 641 2.60 21.76 4.96
CA GLY A 641 2.47 20.44 5.59
C GLY A 641 1.40 19.53 4.95
N HIS A 642 1.07 19.79 3.68
CA HIS A 642 0.19 19.03 2.80
C HIS A 642 0.97 18.41 1.63
N GLY A 643 0.27 17.93 0.59
CA GLY A 643 0.93 17.39 -0.61
C GLY A 643 1.37 15.94 -0.50
N ALA A 644 0.85 15.21 0.51
CA ALA A 644 1.01 13.77 0.54
C ALA A 644 0.28 13.13 -0.65
N GLY A 645 0.88 12.09 -1.20
CA GLY A 645 0.19 11.24 -2.16
C GLY A 645 -0.95 10.46 -1.48
N GLY A 646 -2.00 10.18 -2.22
CA GLY A 646 -3.11 9.36 -1.74
C GLY A 646 -2.70 7.90 -1.57
N ALA A 647 -3.32 7.18 -0.63
CA ALA A 647 -3.09 5.73 -0.50
C ALA A 647 -3.69 4.96 -1.69
N GLY A 648 -3.07 3.85 -2.07
CA GLY A 648 -3.66 2.88 -3.00
C GLY A 648 -4.83 2.13 -2.36
N GLY A 649 -5.81 1.74 -3.17
CA GLY A 649 -6.93 0.92 -2.72
C GLY A 649 -6.53 -0.55 -2.54
N ALA A 650 -7.19 -1.27 -1.64
CA ALA A 650 -6.97 -2.70 -1.46
C ALA A 650 -7.49 -3.51 -2.66
N GLY A 651 -6.85 -4.64 -2.94
CA GLY A 651 -7.32 -5.62 -3.91
C GLY A 651 -8.56 -6.38 -3.42
N GLY A 652 -9.43 -6.79 -4.35
CA GLY A 652 -10.64 -7.54 -4.07
C GLY A 652 -10.39 -9.01 -3.78
N PHE A 653 -11.35 -9.64 -3.11
CA PHE A 653 -11.44 -11.10 -2.96
C PHE A 653 -11.62 -11.78 -4.32
N GLY A 654 -10.95 -12.90 -4.56
CA GLY A 654 -11.24 -13.79 -5.70
C GLY A 654 -11.33 -15.25 -5.26
N ILE A 655 -12.26 -16.00 -5.86
CA ILE A 655 -12.28 -17.45 -5.70
C ILE A 655 -11.04 -18.09 -6.34
N ASP A 656 -10.53 -17.52 -7.43
CA ASP A 656 -9.28 -17.94 -8.04
C ASP A 656 -8.11 -17.22 -7.37
N ALA A 657 -7.57 -16.17 -8.00
CA ALA A 657 -6.53 -15.34 -7.42
C ALA A 657 -7.11 -14.08 -6.76
N GLY A 658 -6.44 -13.60 -5.71
CA GLY A 658 -6.76 -12.31 -5.11
C GLY A 658 -6.36 -11.15 -6.02
N GLY A 659 -7.11 -10.04 -5.96
CA GLY A 659 -6.77 -8.83 -6.70
C GLY A 659 -5.51 -8.16 -6.17
N ALA A 660 -4.68 -7.57 -7.02
CA ALA A 660 -3.52 -6.80 -6.56
C ALA A 660 -3.94 -5.50 -5.85
N GLY A 661 -3.17 -5.05 -4.87
CA GLY A 661 -3.33 -3.74 -4.27
C GLY A 661 -2.91 -2.61 -5.20
N GLY A 662 -3.59 -1.47 -5.11
CA GLY A 662 -3.28 -0.27 -5.88
C GLY A 662 -2.00 0.41 -5.41
N LYS A 663 -1.29 1.12 -6.29
CA LYS A 663 -0.09 1.86 -5.90
C LYS A 663 -0.46 3.11 -5.10
N GLY A 664 0.39 3.50 -4.17
CA GLY A 664 0.33 4.81 -3.54
C GLY A 664 0.64 5.93 -4.54
N GLY A 665 -0.03 7.06 -4.37
CA GLY A 665 0.23 8.26 -5.16
C GLY A 665 1.56 8.91 -4.77
N ASN A 666 2.20 9.59 -5.72
CA ASN A 666 3.39 10.38 -5.42
C ASN A 666 3.02 11.65 -4.65
N ALA A 667 3.95 12.16 -3.85
CA ALA A 667 3.84 13.48 -3.26
C ALA A 667 3.97 14.62 -4.30
N GLY A 668 3.79 15.85 -3.83
CA GLY A 668 4.01 17.07 -4.60
C GLY A 668 5.47 17.31 -5.03
N LEU A 669 5.69 18.30 -5.89
CA LEU A 669 7.02 18.59 -6.46
C LEU A 669 8.06 18.95 -5.39
N LEU A 670 7.76 19.88 -4.48
CA LEU A 670 8.79 20.38 -3.55
C LEU A 670 9.00 19.46 -2.34
N GLY A 671 7.97 18.74 -1.91
CA GLY A 671 8.06 17.83 -0.79
C GLY A 671 6.73 17.18 -0.43
N GLY A 672 6.74 16.45 0.68
CA GLY A 672 5.59 15.67 1.18
C GLY A 672 5.89 14.17 1.10
N SER A 673 5.11 13.37 1.84
CA SER A 673 5.26 11.92 1.85
C SER A 673 4.52 11.26 0.70
N GLY A 674 5.12 10.22 0.11
CA GLY A 674 4.39 9.35 -0.81
C GLY A 674 3.23 8.65 -0.11
N GLY A 675 2.18 8.33 -0.86
CA GLY A 675 1.05 7.55 -0.36
C GLY A 675 1.43 6.09 -0.14
N ALA A 676 0.83 5.41 0.83
CA ALA A 676 1.02 3.97 1.01
C ALA A 676 0.41 3.18 -0.16
N GLY A 677 1.00 2.05 -0.52
CA GLY A 677 0.39 1.06 -1.39
C GLY A 677 -0.77 0.35 -0.69
N GLY A 678 -1.77 -0.08 -1.47
CA GLY A 678 -2.90 -0.86 -0.97
C GLY A 678 -2.51 -2.32 -0.74
N ASP A 679 -3.17 -2.97 0.21
CA ASP A 679 -2.99 -4.41 0.45
C ASP A 679 -3.51 -5.26 -0.72
N GLY A 680 -2.89 -6.41 -0.95
CA GLY A 680 -3.37 -7.42 -1.88
C GLY A 680 -4.61 -8.15 -1.35
N GLY A 681 -5.53 -8.48 -2.24
CA GLY A 681 -6.74 -9.23 -1.94
C GLY A 681 -6.47 -10.71 -1.73
N TYR A 682 -7.43 -11.40 -1.12
CA TYR A 682 -7.34 -12.84 -0.89
C TYR A 682 -7.71 -13.66 -2.12
N GLY A 683 -6.98 -14.76 -2.35
CA GLY A 683 -7.34 -15.80 -3.32
C GLY A 683 -7.77 -17.10 -2.64
N SER A 684 -8.84 -17.76 -3.12
CA SER A 684 -9.28 -19.05 -2.54
C SER A 684 -8.59 -20.26 -3.16
N ASN A 685 -8.40 -20.29 -4.48
CA ASN A 685 -7.85 -21.44 -5.21
C ASN A 685 -6.39 -21.23 -5.65
N ASP A 686 -6.07 -20.01 -6.09
CA ASP A 686 -4.77 -19.64 -6.63
C ASP A 686 -4.05 -18.65 -5.69
N ALA A 687 -3.13 -17.85 -6.21
CA ALA A 687 -2.29 -16.98 -5.40
C ALA A 687 -3.08 -15.85 -4.72
N GLY A 688 -2.61 -15.42 -3.55
CA GLY A 688 -3.02 -14.15 -2.98
C GLY A 688 -2.56 -12.98 -3.86
N GLY A 689 -3.31 -11.88 -3.84
CA GLY A 689 -2.97 -10.70 -4.62
C GLY A 689 -1.68 -10.04 -4.12
N ALA A 690 -0.86 -9.49 -5.01
CA ALA A 690 0.32 -8.73 -4.59
C ALA A 690 -0.09 -7.41 -3.91
N GLY A 691 0.71 -6.95 -2.95
CA GLY A 691 0.58 -5.62 -2.38
C GLY A 691 1.01 -4.53 -3.36
N GLY A 692 0.38 -3.36 -3.29
CA GLY A 692 0.71 -2.21 -4.11
C GLY A 692 2.01 -1.56 -3.68
N ALA A 693 2.77 -0.98 -4.61
CA ALA A 693 3.96 -0.20 -4.27
C ALA A 693 3.58 1.13 -3.59
N GLY A 694 4.41 1.60 -2.67
CA GLY A 694 4.31 2.95 -2.12
C GLY A 694 4.67 4.03 -3.15
N GLY A 695 4.07 5.20 -3.00
CA GLY A 695 4.37 6.35 -3.83
C GLY A 695 5.69 7.02 -3.45
N ASN A 696 6.28 7.78 -4.36
CA ASN A 696 7.51 8.50 -4.08
C ASN A 696 7.24 9.81 -3.31
N ALA A 697 8.21 10.22 -2.50
CA ALA A 697 8.24 11.55 -1.88
C ALA A 697 8.48 12.67 -2.91
N GLY A 698 8.36 13.92 -2.46
CA GLY A 698 8.67 15.09 -3.29
C GLY A 698 10.17 15.31 -3.48
N LEU A 699 10.55 16.20 -4.40
CA LEU A 699 11.93 16.37 -4.86
C LEU A 699 12.91 16.75 -3.75
N LEU A 700 12.51 17.54 -2.74
CA LEU A 700 13.44 18.03 -1.71
C LEU A 700 13.25 17.35 -0.36
N PHE A 701 12.00 17.25 0.13
CA PHE A 701 11.71 16.76 1.48
C PHE A 701 10.62 15.68 1.47
N GLY A 702 10.77 14.66 2.33
CA GLY A 702 9.70 13.73 2.66
C GLY A 702 10.09 12.26 2.57
N GLY A 703 9.26 11.41 3.20
CA GLY A 703 9.42 9.96 3.16
C GLY A 703 8.68 9.33 1.98
N GLY A 704 9.28 8.30 1.37
CA GLY A 704 8.58 7.44 0.44
C GLY A 704 7.40 6.75 1.14
N GLY A 705 6.36 6.49 0.38
CA GLY A 705 5.20 5.75 0.84
C GLY A 705 5.56 4.29 1.13
N GLN A 706 4.86 3.69 2.08
CA GLN A 706 5.06 2.28 2.42
C GLN A 706 4.49 1.37 1.34
N GLY A 707 5.10 0.21 1.12
CA GLY A 707 4.50 -0.85 0.31
C GLY A 707 3.30 -1.51 1.02
N GLY A 708 2.28 -1.88 0.27
CA GLY A 708 1.13 -2.64 0.78
C GLY A 708 1.47 -4.10 1.03
N ASN A 709 0.75 -4.77 1.92
CA ASN A 709 1.00 -6.18 2.22
C ASN A 709 0.47 -7.08 1.10
N GLY A 710 1.08 -8.25 0.93
CA GLY A 710 0.56 -9.30 0.06
C GLY A 710 -0.67 -9.98 0.65
N GLY A 711 -1.59 -10.39 -0.22
CA GLY A 711 -2.81 -11.08 0.13
C GLY A 711 -2.58 -12.53 0.54
N PHE A 712 -3.44 -13.03 1.41
CA PHE A 712 -3.42 -14.40 1.90
C PHE A 712 -4.07 -15.38 0.88
N THR A 713 -3.78 -16.68 0.94
CA THR A 713 -4.48 -17.72 0.15
C THR A 713 -4.71 -19.03 0.91
N GLN A 714 -5.80 -19.72 0.57
CA GLN A 714 -6.11 -21.08 1.04
C GLN A 714 -5.84 -22.20 0.00
N GLY A 715 -5.50 -21.81 -1.24
CA GLY A 715 -5.48 -22.59 -2.49
C GLY A 715 -5.51 -24.12 -2.50
N ALA A 716 -6.59 -24.72 -3.02
CA ALA A 716 -6.59 -26.14 -3.43
C ALA A 716 -5.64 -26.44 -4.62
N ASN A 717 -5.26 -25.44 -5.42
CA ASN A 717 -4.39 -25.55 -6.61
C ASN A 717 -2.94 -25.11 -6.36
N LEU A 718 -2.46 -25.18 -5.11
CA LEU A 718 -1.06 -24.90 -4.76
C LEU A 718 -0.62 -23.43 -4.89
N GLY A 719 -1.54 -22.46 -4.81
CA GLY A 719 -1.24 -21.03 -4.88
C GLY A 719 -0.37 -20.50 -3.73
N ALA A 720 0.62 -19.67 -4.05
CA ALA A 720 1.46 -19.00 -3.06
C ALA A 720 0.78 -17.75 -2.47
N GLY A 721 1.23 -17.33 -1.28
CA GLY A 721 0.83 -16.04 -0.74
C GLY A 721 1.26 -14.89 -1.66
N GLY A 722 0.51 -13.79 -1.67
CA GLY A 722 0.83 -12.63 -2.49
C GLY A 722 2.15 -11.98 -2.05
N ALA A 723 2.94 -11.45 -2.98
CA ALA A 723 4.14 -10.70 -2.63
C ALA A 723 3.77 -9.36 -1.98
N GLY A 724 4.60 -8.88 -1.04
CA GLY A 724 4.51 -7.53 -0.51
C GLY A 724 4.94 -6.48 -1.55
N GLY A 725 4.32 -5.31 -1.48
CA GLY A 725 4.64 -4.18 -2.35
C GLY A 725 5.94 -3.50 -1.97
N HIS A 726 6.62 -2.88 -2.93
CA HIS A 726 7.84 -2.12 -2.68
C HIS A 726 7.57 -0.81 -1.97
N GLY A 727 8.49 -0.36 -1.11
CA GLY A 727 8.49 0.99 -0.58
C GLY A 727 8.84 2.02 -1.65
N GLY A 728 8.27 3.21 -1.53
CA GLY A 728 8.56 4.35 -2.42
C GLY A 728 9.88 5.03 -2.08
N ALA A 729 10.40 5.81 -3.02
CA ALA A 729 11.65 6.55 -2.82
C ALA A 729 11.44 7.80 -1.92
N GLY A 730 12.45 8.11 -1.09
CA GLY A 730 12.51 9.34 -0.29
C GLY A 730 12.91 10.57 -1.09
N GLY A 731 12.77 11.77 -0.49
CA GLY A 731 13.10 13.04 -1.13
C GLY A 731 14.60 13.27 -1.38
N GLY A 732 14.91 14.20 -2.29
CA GLY A 732 16.24 14.44 -2.85
C GLY A 732 17.21 15.27 -1.98
N LEU A 733 16.73 16.03 -0.99
CA LEU A 733 17.60 16.70 -0.01
C LEU A 733 17.58 15.97 1.34
N PHE A 734 16.39 15.85 1.94
CA PHE A 734 16.14 15.03 3.14
C PHE A 734 15.03 14.03 2.84
N GLY A 735 15.33 12.74 2.90
CA GLY A 735 14.37 11.71 2.55
C GLY A 735 14.56 10.40 3.30
N PHE A 736 13.47 9.69 3.51
CA PHE A 736 13.52 8.30 3.95
C PHE A 736 12.91 7.43 2.86
N GLY A 737 13.53 6.31 2.54
CA GLY A 737 12.86 5.29 1.75
C GLY A 737 11.66 4.73 2.51
N GLY A 738 10.58 4.42 1.79
CA GLY A 738 9.46 3.67 2.38
C GLY A 738 9.89 2.24 2.69
N ALA A 739 9.39 1.65 3.75
CA ALA A 739 9.47 0.22 4.00
C ALA A 739 8.68 -0.58 2.95
N GLY A 740 9.17 -1.78 2.64
CA GLY A 740 8.43 -2.76 1.86
C GLY A 740 7.30 -3.41 2.66
N GLY A 741 6.23 -3.80 1.98
CA GLY A 741 5.12 -4.53 2.59
C GLY A 741 5.47 -5.98 2.91
N ALA A 742 4.77 -6.58 3.88
CA ALA A 742 4.96 -8.00 4.18
C ALA A 742 4.39 -8.90 3.08
N GLY A 743 4.97 -10.07 2.88
CA GLY A 743 4.39 -11.12 2.04
C GLY A 743 3.17 -11.77 2.70
N GLY A 744 2.17 -12.14 1.89
CA GLY A 744 0.98 -12.82 2.35
C GLY A 744 1.23 -14.28 2.72
N GLY A 745 0.40 -14.84 3.60
CA GLY A 745 0.49 -16.26 3.96
C GLY A 745 -0.20 -17.21 2.97
N SER A 746 0.10 -18.51 3.05
CA SER A 746 -0.57 -19.57 2.26
C SER A 746 -0.85 -20.82 3.11
N PHE A 747 -2.06 -21.39 2.99
CA PHE A 747 -2.36 -22.75 3.48
C PHE A 747 -1.95 -23.86 2.50
N ALA A 748 -1.60 -23.51 1.27
CA ALA A 748 -1.42 -24.47 0.19
C ALA A 748 0.06 -24.79 -0.07
N THR A 749 0.87 -23.74 -0.19
CA THR A 749 2.29 -23.83 -0.56
C THR A 749 3.11 -22.80 0.19
N SER A 750 3.87 -21.97 -0.54
CA SER A 750 4.82 -21.04 0.02
C SER A 750 4.15 -19.74 0.41
N GLY A 751 4.65 -19.12 1.47
CA GLY A 751 4.33 -17.73 1.74
C GLY A 751 4.85 -16.81 0.62
N GLY A 752 4.23 -15.64 0.48
CA GLY A 752 4.67 -14.62 -0.47
C GLY A 752 5.97 -13.97 -0.02
N ALA A 753 6.77 -13.48 -0.98
CA ALA A 753 7.97 -12.70 -0.65
C ALA A 753 7.60 -11.35 -0.03
N GLY A 754 8.43 -10.85 0.88
CA GLY A 754 8.36 -9.48 1.35
C GLY A 754 8.80 -8.49 0.27
N GLY A 755 8.22 -7.28 0.30
CA GLY A 755 8.57 -6.22 -0.64
C GLY A 755 9.92 -5.58 -0.31
N MET A 756 10.64 -5.14 -1.34
CA MET A 756 11.87 -4.34 -1.13
C MET A 756 11.56 -3.01 -0.43
N GLY A 757 12.49 -2.55 0.41
CA GLY A 757 12.51 -1.18 0.90
C GLY A 757 12.88 -0.19 -0.21
N GLY A 758 12.34 1.02 -0.12
CA GLY A 758 12.62 2.12 -1.03
C GLY A 758 13.95 2.79 -0.72
N ASN A 759 14.54 3.42 -1.72
CA ASN A 759 15.81 4.14 -1.55
C ASN A 759 15.55 5.54 -0.99
N ALA A 760 16.48 6.07 -0.20
CA ALA A 760 16.56 7.51 0.02
C ALA A 760 17.20 8.16 -1.22
N ALA A 761 16.41 8.73 -2.14
CA ALA A 761 16.92 9.20 -3.43
C ALA A 761 17.77 10.49 -3.38
N GLY A 762 18.18 10.93 -2.18
CA GLY A 762 18.70 12.28 -1.92
C GLY A 762 20.07 12.38 -1.25
N LEU A 763 20.42 13.59 -0.81
CA LEU A 763 21.71 13.88 -0.16
C LEU A 763 21.78 13.33 1.28
N PHE A 764 20.73 13.56 2.06
CA PHE A 764 20.60 13.06 3.43
C PHE A 764 19.41 12.08 3.45
N GLY A 765 19.63 10.84 3.85
CA GLY A 765 18.51 9.93 4.06
C GLY A 765 18.83 8.48 4.39
N PHE A 766 17.87 7.81 5.00
CA PHE A 766 17.95 6.39 5.34
C PHE A 766 17.17 5.56 4.34
N GLY A 767 17.75 4.44 3.91
CA GLY A 767 17.05 3.46 3.08
C GLY A 767 15.90 2.82 3.85
N GLY A 768 14.81 2.50 3.18
CA GLY A 768 13.66 1.84 3.80
C GLY A 768 13.96 0.37 4.12
N ALA A 769 13.38 -0.16 5.20
CA ALA A 769 13.49 -1.58 5.53
C ALA A 769 12.76 -2.47 4.51
N GLY A 770 13.29 -3.66 4.26
CA GLY A 770 12.61 -4.70 3.51
C GLY A 770 11.46 -5.32 4.30
N GLY A 771 10.39 -5.72 3.61
CA GLY A 771 9.25 -6.39 4.21
C GLY A 771 9.56 -7.84 4.60
N ALA A 772 8.90 -8.34 5.64
CA ALA A 772 9.01 -9.74 6.03
C ALA A 772 8.36 -10.68 4.98
N GLY A 773 8.92 -11.87 4.80
CA GLY A 773 8.30 -12.93 4.02
C GLY A 773 7.09 -13.54 4.73
N GLY A 774 6.10 -13.98 3.94
CA GLY A 774 4.88 -14.60 4.43
C GLY A 774 5.10 -16.03 4.94
N THR A 775 4.19 -16.51 5.78
CA THR A 775 4.19 -17.90 6.26
C THR A 775 3.58 -18.84 5.24
N GLY A 776 4.18 -20.01 5.00
CA GLY A 776 3.63 -21.05 4.13
C GLY A 776 3.61 -22.43 4.78
N THR A 777 2.65 -23.27 4.40
CA THR A 777 2.57 -24.66 4.86
C THR A 777 3.65 -25.54 4.26
N THR A 778 4.19 -25.17 3.09
CA THR A 778 5.42 -25.77 2.55
C THR A 778 6.62 -24.91 2.91
N ASN A 779 6.92 -23.88 2.12
CA ASN A 779 8.07 -23.01 2.33
C ASN A 779 7.67 -21.64 2.89
N GLY A 780 8.55 -21.02 3.66
CA GLY A 780 8.43 -19.62 3.99
C GLY A 780 8.72 -18.73 2.78
N GLY A 781 8.05 -17.58 2.69
CA GLY A 781 8.39 -16.55 1.71
C GLY A 781 9.72 -15.88 2.06
N SER A 782 10.50 -15.45 1.08
CA SER A 782 11.74 -14.70 1.35
C SER A 782 11.43 -13.31 1.89
N GLY A 783 12.30 -12.78 2.75
CA GLY A 783 12.27 -11.36 3.13
C GLY A 783 12.71 -10.47 1.98
N GLY A 784 12.20 -9.24 1.95
CA GLY A 784 12.61 -8.21 0.98
C GLY A 784 13.96 -7.61 1.36
N GLY A 785 14.73 -7.16 0.38
CA GLY A 785 15.96 -6.39 0.60
C GLY A 785 15.69 -4.98 1.12
N GLY A 786 16.63 -4.43 1.87
CA GLY A 786 16.62 -3.04 2.32
C GLY A 786 17.03 -2.06 1.22
N GLY A 787 16.52 -0.83 1.31
CA GLY A 787 16.84 0.25 0.36
C GLY A 787 18.20 0.89 0.63
N THR A 788 18.75 1.57 -0.37
CA THR A 788 20.01 2.31 -0.19
C THR A 788 19.78 3.64 0.54
N SER A 789 20.78 4.06 1.31
CA SER A 789 20.83 5.39 1.93
C SER A 789 20.94 6.54 0.92
N GLY A 790 20.89 7.77 1.42
CA GLY A 790 21.24 8.97 0.69
C GLY A 790 22.75 9.12 0.48
N LEU A 791 23.14 10.03 -0.41
CA LEU A 791 24.52 10.17 -0.88
C LEU A 791 25.51 10.54 0.24
N LEU A 792 25.19 11.51 1.10
CA LEU A 792 26.14 12.09 2.05
C LEU A 792 26.03 11.49 3.46
N LEU A 793 24.81 11.39 4.00
CA LEU A 793 24.57 10.84 5.34
C LEU A 793 23.29 10.01 5.37
N GLY A 794 23.42 8.80 5.90
CA GLY A 794 22.34 7.94 6.35
C GLY A 794 22.67 6.47 6.17
N ASP A 795 21.93 5.63 6.88
CA ASP A 795 22.16 4.18 6.91
C ASP A 795 21.35 3.48 5.82
N GLY A 796 21.88 2.36 5.34
CA GLY A 796 21.14 1.46 4.45
C GLY A 796 20.00 0.77 5.20
N GLY A 797 18.88 0.50 4.53
CA GLY A 797 17.75 -0.14 5.19
C GLY A 797 18.04 -1.59 5.57
N ALA A 798 17.49 -2.07 6.68
CA ALA A 798 17.59 -3.49 7.05
C ALA A 798 16.84 -4.40 6.05
N GLY A 799 17.38 -5.58 5.81
CA GLY A 799 16.68 -6.65 5.09
C GLY A 799 15.55 -7.24 5.93
N GLY A 800 14.46 -7.61 5.27
CA GLY A 800 13.32 -8.27 5.89
C GLY A 800 13.62 -9.72 6.28
N SER A 801 13.00 -10.21 7.34
CA SER A 801 13.12 -11.61 7.76
C SER A 801 12.39 -12.55 6.79
N GLY A 802 12.93 -13.75 6.60
CA GLY A 802 12.22 -14.85 5.94
C GLY A 802 10.99 -15.32 6.73
N GLY A 803 9.97 -15.78 6.02
CA GLY A 803 8.75 -16.33 6.60
C GLY A 803 8.93 -17.76 7.11
N GLN A 804 7.99 -18.23 7.94
CA GLN A 804 8.01 -19.60 8.44
C GLN A 804 7.55 -20.59 7.35
N GLY A 805 8.24 -21.73 7.23
CA GLY A 805 7.85 -22.88 6.41
C GLY A 805 7.38 -24.04 7.28
N GLY A 806 6.23 -24.63 6.96
CA GLY A 806 5.64 -25.73 7.74
C GLY A 806 6.36 -27.07 7.53
N THR A 807 6.34 -27.57 6.30
CA THR A 807 6.90 -28.88 5.91
C THR A 807 8.19 -28.78 5.09
N GLY A 808 8.46 -27.63 4.49
CA GLY A 808 9.63 -27.34 3.66
C GLY A 808 10.64 -26.43 4.37
N SER A 809 11.32 -25.56 3.64
CA SER A 809 12.30 -24.64 4.23
C SER A 809 11.65 -23.36 4.73
N GLY A 810 12.23 -22.76 5.76
CA GLY A 810 12.02 -21.35 6.04
C GLY A 810 12.43 -20.48 4.84
N GLY A 811 11.83 -19.30 4.74
CA GLY A 811 12.19 -18.35 3.68
C GLY A 811 13.57 -17.76 3.90
N GLN A 812 14.25 -17.32 2.86
CA GLN A 812 15.53 -16.62 3.05
C GLN A 812 15.32 -15.23 3.64
N GLY A 813 16.29 -14.76 4.42
CA GLY A 813 16.38 -13.35 4.81
C GLY A 813 16.76 -12.46 3.62
N GLY A 814 16.23 -11.25 3.60
CA GLY A 814 16.57 -10.24 2.59
C GLY A 814 17.93 -9.61 2.84
N ALA A 815 18.62 -9.14 1.79
CA ALA A 815 19.88 -8.43 1.95
C ALA A 815 19.66 -7.03 2.59
N GLY A 816 20.63 -6.57 3.36
CA GLY A 816 20.68 -5.19 3.85
C GLY A 816 21.03 -4.21 2.73
N GLY A 817 20.53 -2.98 2.83
CA GLY A 817 20.81 -1.90 1.91
C GLY A 817 22.18 -1.26 2.16
N ASN A 818 22.76 -0.62 1.14
CA ASN A 818 24.07 0.01 1.27
C ASN A 818 23.98 1.46 1.77
N ALA A 819 24.95 1.85 2.59
CA ALA A 819 25.33 3.23 2.82
C ALA A 819 26.24 3.77 1.71
N VAL A 820 26.35 5.10 1.54
CA VAL A 820 27.15 5.70 0.46
C VAL A 820 28.42 6.41 0.96
N VAL A 821 28.31 7.54 1.67
CA VAL A 821 29.49 8.30 2.17
C VAL A 821 29.64 8.17 3.69
N VAL A 822 28.66 8.66 4.46
CA VAL A 822 28.59 8.48 5.91
C VAL A 822 27.33 7.69 6.26
N GLY A 823 27.48 6.58 6.97
CA GLY A 823 26.36 5.72 7.36
C GLY A 823 26.77 4.26 7.45
N ASP A 824 26.08 3.51 8.30
CA ASP A 824 26.22 2.07 8.40
C ASP A 824 25.42 1.39 7.28
N GLY A 825 25.95 0.28 6.75
CA GLY A 825 25.17 -0.59 5.88
C GLY A 825 24.06 -1.26 6.67
N GLY A 826 22.90 -1.49 6.05
CA GLY A 826 21.78 -2.12 6.73
C GLY A 826 22.07 -3.59 7.08
N ASN A 827 21.52 -4.09 8.19
CA ASN A 827 21.64 -5.51 8.52
C ASN A 827 20.91 -6.39 7.50
N GLY A 828 21.47 -7.57 7.25
CA GLY A 828 20.77 -8.64 6.56
C GLY A 828 19.61 -9.18 7.41
N GLY A 829 18.55 -9.59 6.73
CA GLY A 829 17.40 -10.22 7.36
C GLY A 829 17.71 -11.63 7.85
N ASN A 830 17.06 -12.04 8.93
CA ASN A 830 17.14 -13.40 9.41
C ASN A 830 16.45 -14.38 8.45
N GLY A 831 16.97 -15.60 8.37
CA GLY A 831 16.30 -16.75 7.80
C GLY A 831 14.99 -17.07 8.52
N GLY A 832 14.04 -17.60 7.77
CA GLY A 832 12.78 -18.10 8.27
C GLY A 832 12.97 -19.44 8.96
N THR A 833 12.08 -19.76 9.90
CA THR A 833 12.09 -21.04 10.61
C THR A 833 11.33 -22.11 9.82
N GLY A 834 11.82 -23.35 9.84
CA GLY A 834 11.14 -24.53 9.31
C GLY A 834 11.98 -25.78 9.55
N PRO A 835 11.53 -26.97 9.10
CA PRO A 835 12.35 -28.19 9.10
C PRO A 835 13.76 -27.99 8.53
N ILE A 836 13.87 -27.15 7.51
CA ILE A 836 15.14 -26.61 7.01
C ILE A 836 15.12 -25.11 7.27
N ALA A 837 16.10 -24.59 7.99
CA ALA A 837 16.22 -23.16 8.25
C ALA A 837 16.48 -22.39 6.94
N GLY A 838 15.93 -21.18 6.83
CA GLY A 838 16.20 -20.29 5.71
C GLY A 838 17.63 -19.75 5.76
N ASN A 839 18.20 -19.42 4.61
CA ASN A 839 19.50 -18.75 4.62
C ASN A 839 19.37 -17.32 5.15
N ALA A 840 20.39 -16.90 5.90
CA ALA A 840 20.57 -15.51 6.30
C ALA A 840 20.73 -14.58 5.08
N GLY A 841 20.20 -13.37 5.19
CA GLY A 841 20.51 -12.29 4.26
C GLY A 841 21.88 -11.68 4.56
N ALA A 842 22.58 -11.23 3.52
CA ALA A 842 23.85 -10.53 3.68
C ALA A 842 23.64 -9.11 4.22
N GLY A 843 24.55 -8.62 5.05
CA GLY A 843 24.63 -7.22 5.44
C GLY A 843 25.01 -6.30 4.27
N GLY A 844 24.54 -5.06 4.31
CA GLY A 844 24.89 -4.03 3.33
C GLY A 844 26.26 -3.43 3.60
N ASN A 845 26.84 -2.77 2.61
CA ASN A 845 28.11 -2.06 2.75
C ASN A 845 27.95 -0.75 3.52
N GLY A 846 28.91 -0.43 4.38
CA GLY A 846 29.03 0.86 5.06
C GLY A 846 29.51 1.98 4.14
N GLY A 847 29.37 3.22 4.60
CA GLY A 847 29.76 4.42 3.88
C GLY A 847 31.28 4.50 3.68
N ARG A 848 31.69 5.02 2.52
CA ARG A 848 33.10 5.11 2.10
C ARG A 848 34.00 6.00 2.97
N LEU A 849 33.44 6.83 3.84
CA LEU A 849 34.19 7.72 4.72
C LEU A 849 34.04 7.35 6.20
N LEU A 850 32.82 7.02 6.62
CA LEU A 850 32.52 6.63 7.99
C LEU A 850 31.29 5.74 8.01
N GLY A 851 31.43 4.54 8.56
CA GLY A 851 30.33 3.61 8.78
C GLY A 851 30.80 2.17 8.74
N LEU A 852 30.09 1.29 9.45
CA LEU A 852 30.31 -0.14 9.45
C LEU A 852 29.45 -0.81 8.39
N ASN A 853 29.95 -1.93 7.85
CA ASN A 853 29.07 -2.85 7.12
C ASN A 853 27.97 -3.36 8.06
N GLY A 854 26.79 -3.60 7.50
CA GLY A 854 25.71 -4.26 8.19
C GLY A 854 26.09 -5.68 8.60
N LEU A 855 25.46 -6.15 9.67
CA LEU A 855 25.61 -7.54 10.11
C LEU A 855 24.82 -8.46 9.18
N ASP A 856 25.37 -9.62 8.86
CA ASP A 856 24.60 -10.68 8.22
C ASP A 856 23.46 -11.12 9.15
N GLY A 857 22.38 -11.59 8.55
CA GLY A 857 21.30 -12.23 9.29
C GLY A 857 21.74 -13.53 9.95
N LEU A 858 20.86 -14.08 10.77
CA LEU A 858 21.00 -15.42 11.32
C LEU A 858 20.17 -16.42 10.51
N PRO A 859 20.63 -17.67 10.34
CA PRO A 859 19.86 -18.71 9.63
C PRO A 859 18.61 -19.14 10.40
#